data_AF-A0A0E0HJL1-F1
#
_entry.id   AF-A0A0E0HJL1-F1
#
_cell.length_a   1.000
_cell.length_b   1.000
_cell.length_c   1.000
_cell.angle_alpha   90.00
_cell.angle_beta   90.00
_cell.angle_gamma   90.00
#
_symmetry.space_group_name_H-M   'P 1'
#
loop_
_entity.id
_entity.type
_entity.pdbx_description
1 polymer ?
#
loop_
_entity_poly.entity_id
_entity_poly.type
_entity_poly.pdbx_seq_one_letter_code
_entity_poly.pdbx_strand_id
1 'polypeptide(L)'
;MAKEQSGSPKPRQPVFQRMRVTLTIGVIGLCVASYILGAWQGTSTTSIHPSIIYTKSQCGESILRTSSNSSGRSSSDARLDFQAHHQVSFNESSLVAEKFPPCQLKYSEYTPCQDPRRARKFPKTMMQYRERHCPRKEELFRCLIPAPPKYKNPFKWPQCRDFAWYDNIPHRELSIEKAVQNWIQVEGKRFRFPGGGTMFPHGADAYIDDINALISLTDGNIRTALDTGCGVASWGAYLIKRNIITMSFAPRDSHEAQVQFALERGVPAMIGVISTERIPYPARSFDMAHCSRCLIPWNKFDGIYLIEVDRVLRPGGYWILSGPPIHWKKYFKGWERTEEDLKQEQDEIEDLAKRLCWKKVVEKDDLAIWQKPINHIECVNSRKIYETPQICKSNDVDSAWYKKMETCISPLPDVNSEDEVAGGALEKWPKRAFAVPPRISRGSVSGLTTEKFQEDNKVWAERADYYKKLIPPLTKGRYRNVMDMNAGMGGFAAALMKYPLWVMNVVPSGSAHDTLGIIYERGFIGTYQDWCEAFSTYPRTYDFIHADKIFSFYQDRCDVTYILLEMDRILRPEGTVIFRDTVEVLVKIQSITEGMRWKSQIMDHESGPFNPEKILVAVKTYWTGQPTQKQFRLCMMGSPPMRKEGTRINNREEALHVLAPLDAAAETTERLEYQSMACSHQALFALMNAQVEFVTQLLQEESQCLDLVYLPLASPHLQVIYAMRQSIYVKLAPQ
;
A
#
# COMPACT_ATOMS: atom_id res chain seq x y z
N MET A 1 -5.48 -51.30 9.30
CA MET A 1 -6.64 -51.58 10.18
C MET A 1 -7.61 -50.41 10.10
N ALA A 2 -8.91 -50.75 10.15
CA ALA A 2 -10.11 -49.89 10.15
C ALA A 2 -10.50 -49.18 8.83
N LYS A 3 -11.54 -49.75 8.19
CA LYS A 3 -12.42 -49.21 7.15
C LYS A 3 -13.41 -48.22 7.78
N GLU A 4 -13.79 -47.15 7.08
CA GLU A 4 -15.10 -46.53 7.23
C GLU A 4 -15.73 -46.20 5.87
N GLN A 5 -17.05 -46.33 5.84
CA GLN A 5 -17.93 -46.49 4.68
C GLN A 5 -18.56 -45.16 4.23
N SER A 6 -18.98 -45.13 2.96
CA SER A 6 -19.79 -44.08 2.36
C SER A 6 -21.21 -44.01 2.97
N GLY A 7 -21.67 -42.80 3.29
CA GLY A 7 -23.07 -42.51 3.64
C GLY A 7 -23.76 -41.64 2.59
N SER A 8 -24.84 -42.16 2.01
CA SER A 8 -25.80 -41.46 1.14
C SER A 8 -26.76 -40.56 1.97
N PRO A 9 -27.29 -39.44 1.45
CA PRO A 9 -28.11 -38.51 2.23
C PRO A 9 -29.58 -38.97 2.36
N LYS A 10 -30.13 -38.87 3.59
CA LYS A 10 -31.56 -39.07 3.90
C LYS A 10 -32.42 -37.87 3.45
N PRO A 11 -33.69 -38.08 3.04
CA PRO A 11 -34.63 -37.02 2.67
C PRO A 11 -35.17 -36.29 3.92
N ARG A 12 -35.17 -34.95 3.89
CA ARG A 12 -35.81 -34.10 4.91
C ARG A 12 -37.32 -34.00 4.69
N GLN A 13 -38.05 -34.01 5.81
CA GLN A 13 -39.50 -34.12 5.96
C GLN A 13 -40.31 -32.93 5.39
N PRO A 14 -41.52 -33.15 4.84
CA PRO A 14 -42.39 -32.13 4.22
C PRO A 14 -43.22 -31.27 5.21
N VAL A 15 -43.08 -31.47 6.52
CA VAL A 15 -43.95 -30.82 7.53
C VAL A 15 -43.52 -29.37 7.84
N PHE A 16 -42.22 -29.06 7.73
CA PHE A 16 -41.66 -27.74 8.10
C PHE A 16 -41.93 -26.63 7.06
N GLN A 17 -42.12 -26.99 5.78
CA GLN A 17 -42.47 -26.04 4.72
C GLN A 17 -43.92 -25.56 4.84
N ARG A 18 -44.84 -26.42 5.30
CA ARG A 18 -46.27 -26.09 5.40
C ARG A 18 -46.54 -25.01 6.45
N MET A 19 -45.85 -25.04 7.60
CA MET A 19 -45.97 -24.00 8.63
C MET A 19 -45.46 -22.62 8.17
N ARG A 20 -44.38 -22.56 7.39
CA ARG A 20 -43.86 -21.29 6.86
C ARG A 20 -44.81 -20.65 5.86
N VAL A 21 -45.41 -21.43 4.97
CA VAL A 21 -46.37 -20.92 3.99
C VAL A 21 -47.64 -20.37 4.66
N THR A 22 -48.17 -21.07 5.67
CA THR A 22 -49.33 -20.56 6.42
C THR A 22 -49.03 -19.25 7.16
N LEU A 23 -47.80 -19.12 7.70
CA LEU A 23 -47.36 -17.89 8.37
C LEU A 23 -47.19 -16.74 7.39
N THR A 24 -46.64 -16.99 6.20
CA THR A 24 -46.49 -15.98 5.14
C THR A 24 -47.85 -15.52 4.60
N ILE A 25 -48.81 -16.43 4.41
CA ILE A 25 -50.18 -16.09 3.98
C ILE A 25 -50.89 -15.27 5.06
N GLY A 26 -50.70 -15.60 6.34
CA GLY A 26 -51.25 -14.82 7.46
C GLY A 26 -50.72 -13.39 7.52
N VAL A 27 -49.42 -13.20 7.30
CA VAL A 27 -48.79 -11.86 7.26
C VAL A 27 -49.30 -11.04 6.07
N ILE A 28 -49.42 -11.66 4.89
CA ILE A 28 -49.97 -10.98 3.71
C ILE A 28 -51.43 -10.56 3.96
N GLY A 29 -52.24 -11.43 4.56
CA GLY A 29 -53.62 -11.11 4.92
C GLY A 29 -53.74 -9.94 5.89
N LEU A 30 -52.87 -9.88 6.91
CA LEU A 30 -52.80 -8.75 7.84
C LEU A 30 -52.41 -7.44 7.15
N CYS A 31 -51.41 -7.44 6.26
CA CYS A 31 -51.01 -6.26 5.52
C CYS A 31 -52.12 -5.73 4.61
N VAL A 32 -52.86 -6.62 3.93
CA VAL A 32 -54.00 -6.25 3.09
C VAL A 32 -55.15 -5.68 3.92
N ALA A 33 -55.46 -6.31 5.07
CA ALA A 33 -56.50 -5.81 5.98
C ALA A 33 -56.15 -4.42 6.54
N SER A 34 -54.89 -4.19 6.93
CA SER A 34 -54.42 -2.87 7.39
C SER A 34 -54.48 -1.81 6.28
N TYR A 35 -54.17 -2.17 5.03
CA TYR A 35 -54.29 -1.27 3.89
C TYR A 35 -55.75 -0.88 3.61
N ILE A 36 -56.67 -1.84 3.65
CA ILE A 36 -58.10 -1.59 3.45
C ILE A 36 -58.67 -0.74 4.59
N LEU A 37 -58.31 -1.03 5.85
CA LEU A 37 -58.72 -0.22 7.00
C LEU A 37 -58.17 1.21 6.95
N GLY A 38 -56.92 1.38 6.52
CA GLY A 38 -56.32 2.70 6.30
C GLY A 38 -56.99 3.48 5.17
N ALA A 39 -57.37 2.80 4.07
CA ALA A 39 -58.11 3.40 2.97
C ALA A 39 -59.55 3.78 3.37
N TRP A 40 -60.18 3.02 4.27
CA TRP A 40 -61.53 3.31 4.78
C TRP A 40 -61.56 4.46 5.80
N GLN A 41 -60.48 4.64 6.58
CA GLN A 41 -60.33 5.77 7.49
C GLN A 41 -59.92 7.08 6.78
N GLY A 42 -59.53 7.01 5.50
CA GLY A 42 -59.17 8.16 4.66
C GLY A 42 -60.33 8.95 4.05
N THR A 43 -61.59 8.52 4.23
CA THR A 43 -62.78 9.26 3.80
C THR A 43 -63.46 9.94 4.98
N SER A 44 -62.85 11.03 5.48
CA SER A 44 -63.58 12.08 6.18
C SER A 44 -63.58 13.33 5.30
N THR A 45 -64.78 13.73 4.91
CA THR A 45 -65.11 14.90 4.09
C THR A 45 -64.61 16.20 4.72
N THR A 46 -63.77 16.95 4.00
CA THR A 46 -63.69 18.41 4.18
C THR A 46 -63.49 19.03 2.80
N SER A 47 -64.48 19.84 2.40
CA SER A 47 -64.54 20.51 1.10
C SER A 47 -63.40 21.51 0.92
N ILE A 48 -62.62 21.39 -0.15
CA ILE A 48 -61.80 22.48 -0.66
C ILE A 48 -62.04 22.59 -2.17
N HIS A 49 -62.60 23.73 -2.58
CA HIS A 49 -62.84 24.11 -3.97
C HIS A 49 -61.51 24.28 -4.73
N PRO A 50 -61.38 23.77 -5.97
CA PRO A 50 -60.24 24.07 -6.82
C PRO A 50 -60.43 25.43 -7.50
N SER A 51 -59.61 26.42 -7.14
CA SER A 51 -59.38 27.60 -7.96
C SER A 51 -58.13 27.39 -8.81
N ILE A 52 -58.36 27.10 -10.09
CA ILE A 52 -57.34 27.08 -11.13
C ILE A 52 -57.06 28.54 -11.51
N ILE A 53 -55.86 29.03 -11.23
CA ILE A 53 -55.36 30.29 -11.80
C ILE A 53 -54.13 29.97 -12.64
N TYR A 54 -54.31 30.06 -13.96
CA TYR A 54 -53.22 30.17 -14.94
C TYR A 54 -52.62 31.57 -14.85
N THR A 55 -51.36 31.71 -14.44
CA THR A 55 -50.59 32.94 -14.64
C THR A 55 -49.78 32.84 -15.93
N LYS A 56 -50.38 33.37 -16.99
CA LYS A 56 -49.73 33.71 -18.26
C LYS A 56 -48.89 34.97 -18.02
N SER A 57 -47.57 34.88 -18.20
CA SER A 57 -46.67 36.03 -18.18
C SER A 57 -46.80 36.81 -19.50
N GLN A 58 -47.19 38.08 -19.40
CA GLN A 58 -47.12 39.05 -20.50
C GLN A 58 -46.36 40.28 -20.02
N CYS A 59 -45.26 40.59 -20.71
CA CYS A 59 -44.53 41.85 -20.56
C CYS A 59 -45.29 42.97 -21.28
N GLY A 60 -45.33 44.17 -20.70
CA GLY A 60 -45.86 45.37 -21.33
C GLY A 60 -45.49 46.62 -20.53
N GLU A 61 -44.82 47.55 -21.22
CA GLU A 61 -44.30 48.82 -20.73
C GLU A 61 -45.36 49.88 -20.35
N SER A 62 -44.90 50.81 -19.51
CA SER A 62 -45.16 52.27 -19.56
C SER A 62 -46.34 52.91 -18.80
N ILE A 63 -45.95 53.68 -17.77
CA ILE A 63 -46.17 55.14 -17.58
C ILE A 63 -47.49 55.67 -16.96
N LEU A 64 -47.27 56.62 -16.01
CA LEU A 64 -48.04 57.81 -15.55
C LEU A 64 -48.94 57.74 -14.27
N ARG A 65 -48.42 58.40 -13.21
CA ARG A 65 -49.00 59.33 -12.18
C ARG A 65 -50.38 58.99 -11.57
N THR A 66 -50.66 59.17 -10.26
CA THR A 66 -50.48 60.37 -9.42
C THR A 66 -50.79 60.05 -7.93
N SER A 67 -50.03 60.67 -7.02
CA SER A 67 -50.33 61.15 -5.64
C SER A 67 -51.41 60.49 -4.74
N SER A 68 -51.01 60.09 -3.53
CA SER A 68 -51.36 60.84 -2.29
C SER A 68 -50.71 60.22 -1.03
N ASN A 69 -50.29 61.10 -0.11
CA ASN A 69 -49.59 60.87 1.15
C ASN A 69 -50.30 59.94 2.15
N SER A 70 -49.52 59.12 2.86
CA SER A 70 -49.54 59.09 4.34
C SER A 70 -48.36 58.30 4.91
N SER A 71 -47.85 58.84 6.01
CA SER A 71 -46.65 58.53 6.78
C SER A 71 -46.56 57.14 7.42
N GLY A 72 -45.36 56.55 7.34
CA GLY A 72 -44.66 55.99 8.51
C GLY A 72 -44.92 54.53 8.89
N ARG A 73 -44.00 53.63 8.51
CA ARG A 73 -43.37 52.65 9.44
C ARG A 73 -42.23 51.88 8.77
N SER A 74 -41.27 51.51 9.60
CA SER A 74 -39.91 51.03 9.31
C SER A 74 -39.79 49.92 8.27
N SER A 75 -38.82 50.07 7.38
CA SER A 75 -38.25 49.01 6.56
C SER A 75 -37.51 48.00 7.45
N SER A 76 -38.13 46.86 7.75
CA SER A 76 -37.39 45.65 8.09
C SER A 76 -37.01 44.96 6.79
N ASP A 77 -35.72 45.03 6.48
CA ASP A 77 -35.00 44.30 5.45
C ASP A 77 -35.42 42.82 5.46
N ALA A 78 -36.23 42.40 4.50
CA ALA A 78 -36.65 41.01 4.37
C ALA A 78 -35.45 40.19 3.89
N ARG A 79 -34.63 39.72 4.84
CA ARG A 79 -33.64 38.67 4.59
C ARG A 79 -34.37 37.46 4.02
N LEU A 80 -34.20 37.24 2.73
CA LEU A 80 -34.63 36.04 2.05
C LEU A 80 -33.86 34.86 2.68
N ASP A 81 -34.61 33.99 3.36
CA ASP A 81 -34.12 32.74 3.91
C ASP A 81 -33.97 31.72 2.77
N PHE A 82 -32.75 31.25 2.55
CA PHE A 82 -32.43 30.23 1.55
C PHE A 82 -32.20 28.85 2.21
N GLN A 83 -32.59 28.65 3.47
CA GLN A 83 -32.57 27.32 4.09
C GLN A 83 -33.66 26.43 3.49
N ALA A 84 -33.29 25.19 3.17
CA ALA A 84 -34.24 24.18 2.71
C ALA A 84 -35.22 23.80 3.84
N HIS A 85 -36.52 24.06 3.65
CA HIS A 85 -37.59 23.75 4.62
C HIS A 85 -38.00 22.26 4.70
N HIS A 86 -37.13 21.35 4.26
CA HIS A 86 -37.29 19.91 4.42
C HIS A 86 -36.19 19.36 5.33
N GLN A 87 -36.24 19.70 6.62
CA GLN A 87 -35.51 18.97 7.64
C GLN A 87 -36.35 17.77 8.07
N VAL A 88 -35.91 16.57 7.71
CA VAL A 88 -36.41 15.33 8.33
C VAL A 88 -35.94 15.37 9.78
N SER A 89 -36.88 15.51 10.71
CA SER A 89 -36.61 15.54 12.15
C SER A 89 -36.17 14.14 12.61
N PHE A 90 -34.88 13.86 12.53
CA PHE A 90 -34.26 12.76 13.25
C PHE A 90 -34.14 13.15 14.73
N ASN A 91 -34.46 12.21 15.61
CA ASN A 91 -34.41 12.38 17.06
C ASN A 91 -33.01 12.90 17.49
N GLU A 92 -32.89 14.18 17.89
CA GLU A 92 -31.62 14.88 18.14
C GLU A 92 -30.79 14.29 19.30
N SER A 93 -31.35 13.39 20.10
CA SER A 93 -30.71 12.81 21.27
C SER A 93 -29.69 11.69 20.97
N SER A 94 -29.49 11.31 19.70
CA SER A 94 -28.55 10.25 19.29
C SER A 94 -27.38 10.70 18.39
N LEU A 95 -27.22 12.00 18.12
CA LEU A 95 -26.22 12.55 17.18
C LEU A 95 -25.09 13.37 17.84
N VAL A 96 -24.65 13.02 19.05
CA VAL A 96 -23.33 13.51 19.49
C VAL A 96 -22.29 12.79 18.64
N ALA A 97 -21.75 13.48 17.64
CA ALA A 97 -20.68 12.96 16.79
C ALA A 97 -19.56 12.41 17.68
N GLU A 98 -19.29 11.10 17.58
CA GLU A 98 -18.24 10.44 18.34
C GLU A 98 -16.92 11.15 18.05
N LYS A 99 -16.29 11.72 19.08
CA LYS A 99 -15.01 12.41 18.91
C LYS A 99 -13.88 11.40 18.98
N PHE A 100 -13.05 11.36 17.93
CA PHE A 100 -11.87 10.51 17.90
C PHE A 100 -10.65 11.26 18.45
N PRO A 101 -10.06 10.82 19.58
CA PRO A 101 -8.86 11.45 20.11
C PRO A 101 -7.65 11.17 19.21
N PRO A 102 -6.58 11.98 19.29
CA PRO A 102 -5.33 11.65 18.63
C PRO A 102 -4.67 10.44 19.31
N CYS A 103 -4.15 9.51 18.51
CA CYS A 103 -3.30 8.43 19.01
C CYS A 103 -1.98 8.99 19.58
N GLN A 104 -1.28 8.19 20.39
CA GLN A 104 0.06 8.55 20.87
C GLN A 104 1.03 8.77 19.70
N LEU A 105 1.93 9.75 19.81
CA LEU A 105 2.84 10.15 18.73
C LEU A 105 3.76 9.00 18.22
N LYS A 106 4.06 8.01 19.08
CA LYS A 106 4.81 6.81 18.69
C LYS A 106 4.14 5.98 17.59
N TYR A 107 2.84 6.18 17.35
CA TYR A 107 2.07 5.53 16.29
C TYR A 107 2.00 6.36 15.01
N SER A 108 2.73 7.48 14.91
CA SER A 108 2.75 8.32 13.70
C SER A 108 3.13 7.54 12.43
N GLU A 109 3.87 6.43 12.54
CA GLU A 109 4.24 5.56 11.42
C GLU A 109 3.64 4.15 11.52
N TYR A 110 2.51 4.04 12.23
CA TYR A 110 1.83 2.77 12.46
C TYR A 110 1.30 2.17 11.16
N THR A 111 1.76 0.96 10.87
CA THR A 111 1.31 0.13 9.74
C THR A 111 0.70 -1.15 10.31
N PRO A 112 -0.62 -1.21 10.53
CA PRO A 112 -1.24 -2.20 11.40
C PRO A 112 -0.93 -3.65 11.00
N CYS A 113 -1.06 -3.96 9.70
CA CYS A 113 -0.79 -5.29 9.18
C CYS A 113 0.70 -5.57 8.89
N GLN A 114 1.57 -4.62 9.16
CA GLN A 114 3.03 -4.71 8.95
C GLN A 114 3.75 -4.32 10.26
N ASP A 115 3.12 -4.61 11.40
CA ASP A 115 3.62 -4.22 12.71
C ASP A 115 4.84 -5.09 13.11
N PRO A 116 6.02 -4.49 13.39
CA PRO A 116 7.22 -5.25 13.71
C PRO A 116 7.12 -6.15 14.95
N ARG A 117 6.28 -5.80 15.93
CA ARG A 117 6.12 -6.60 17.16
C ARG A 117 5.29 -7.84 16.87
N ARG A 118 4.27 -7.71 16.03
CA ARG A 118 3.47 -8.84 15.56
C ARG A 118 4.26 -9.73 14.61
N ALA A 119 4.98 -9.14 13.65
CA ALA A 119 5.85 -9.84 12.70
C ALA A 119 6.78 -10.84 13.39
N ARG A 120 7.43 -10.46 14.50
CA ARG A 120 8.37 -11.31 15.26
C ARG A 120 7.76 -12.61 15.82
N LYS A 121 6.44 -12.76 15.82
CA LYS A 121 5.74 -13.97 16.28
C LYS A 121 5.64 -15.06 15.21
N PHE A 122 6.03 -14.76 13.97
CA PHE A 122 5.90 -15.66 12.83
C PHE A 122 7.27 -16.21 12.38
N PRO A 123 7.30 -17.33 11.65
CA PRO A 123 8.54 -17.97 11.22
C PRO A 123 9.43 -17.06 10.37
N LYS A 124 10.76 -17.22 10.51
CA LYS A 124 11.74 -16.53 9.65
C LYS A 124 11.90 -17.18 8.28
N THR A 125 11.60 -18.48 8.19
CA THR A 125 11.66 -19.26 6.95
C THR A 125 10.83 -18.60 5.85
N MET A 126 11.41 -18.50 4.65
CA MET A 126 10.80 -17.83 3.49
C MET A 126 10.35 -16.39 3.77
N MET A 127 10.88 -15.72 4.80
CA MET A 127 10.48 -14.36 5.19
C MET A 127 9.01 -14.23 5.62
N GLN A 128 8.37 -15.30 6.10
CA GLN A 128 6.96 -15.28 6.55
C GLN A 128 6.68 -14.19 7.59
N TYR A 129 7.63 -13.92 8.49
CA TYR A 129 7.52 -12.82 9.45
C TYR A 129 7.35 -11.43 8.83
N ARG A 130 7.76 -11.21 7.58
CA ARG A 130 7.57 -9.95 6.85
C ARG A 130 6.29 -9.92 6.00
N GLU A 131 5.52 -11.00 5.99
CA GLU A 131 4.19 -11.01 5.38
C GLU A 131 3.23 -10.09 6.15
N ARG A 132 2.07 -9.88 5.53
CA ARG A 132 0.98 -9.14 6.12
C ARG A 132 0.37 -9.93 7.28
N HIS A 133 0.45 -9.37 8.49
CA HIS A 133 -0.15 -9.94 9.70
C HIS A 133 -1.06 -8.90 10.34
N CYS A 134 -2.37 -8.99 10.11
CA CYS A 134 -3.32 -7.97 10.58
C CYS A 134 -3.71 -8.12 12.07
N PRO A 135 -4.03 -6.99 12.74
CA PRO A 135 -4.65 -7.01 14.06
C PRO A 135 -6.05 -7.62 14.01
N ARG A 136 -6.44 -8.26 15.11
CA ARG A 136 -7.84 -8.66 15.34
C ARG A 136 -8.69 -7.43 15.67
N LYS A 137 -10.02 -7.57 15.62
CA LYS A 137 -10.97 -6.46 15.83
C LYS A 137 -10.77 -5.76 17.18
N GLU A 138 -10.39 -6.50 18.21
CA GLU A 138 -10.19 -5.99 19.57
C GLU A 138 -8.89 -5.20 19.72
N GLU A 139 -7.95 -5.37 18.77
CA GLU A 139 -6.65 -4.71 18.74
C GLU A 139 -6.67 -3.43 17.87
N LEU A 140 -7.79 -3.14 17.21
CA LEU A 140 -7.95 -1.97 16.34
C LEU A 140 -8.02 -0.69 17.17
N PHE A 141 -7.34 0.35 16.70
CA PHE A 141 -7.37 1.65 17.35
C PHE A 141 -8.62 2.44 16.95
N ARG A 142 -9.32 3.01 17.95
CA ARG A 142 -10.33 4.05 17.76
C ARG A 142 -9.75 5.44 18.07
N CYS A 143 -8.68 5.81 17.36
CA CYS A 143 -8.05 7.12 17.48
C CYS A 143 -7.46 7.56 16.12
N LEU A 144 -7.24 8.85 15.94
CA LEU A 144 -6.67 9.41 14.71
C LEU A 144 -5.14 9.38 14.78
N ILE A 145 -4.48 8.83 13.76
CA ILE A 145 -3.02 8.72 13.72
C ILE A 145 -2.39 10.09 13.45
N PRO A 146 -1.58 10.65 14.38
CA PRO A 146 -1.01 11.98 14.21
C PRO A 146 0.03 12.04 13.10
N ALA A 147 0.00 13.12 12.32
CA ALA A 147 1.15 13.52 11.52
C ALA A 147 2.32 13.92 12.43
N PRO A 148 3.58 13.70 12.01
CA PRO A 148 4.74 14.13 12.78
C PRO A 148 4.74 15.66 12.99
N PRO A 149 5.37 16.15 14.07
CA PRO A 149 5.47 17.59 14.32
C PRO A 149 6.12 18.29 13.12
N LYS A 150 5.56 19.45 12.72
CA LYS A 150 6.04 20.25 11.57
C LYS A 150 5.87 19.57 10.20
N TYR A 151 5.03 18.55 10.09
CA TYR A 151 4.66 17.96 8.80
C TYR A 151 4.25 19.03 7.79
N LYS A 152 4.65 18.86 6.53
CA LYS A 152 4.32 19.76 5.43
C LYS A 152 3.73 18.98 4.27
N ASN A 153 2.96 19.67 3.45
CA ASN A 153 2.56 19.10 2.17
C ASN A 153 3.80 18.77 1.31
N PRO A 154 3.80 17.61 0.61
CA PRO A 154 4.86 17.26 -0.33
C PRO A 154 5.06 18.34 -1.41
N PHE A 155 6.24 18.35 -2.02
CA PHE A 155 6.50 19.19 -3.19
C PHE A 155 5.58 18.80 -4.36
N LYS A 156 5.35 19.72 -5.29
CA LYS A 156 4.60 19.41 -6.51
C LYS A 156 5.44 18.53 -7.44
N TRP A 157 4.78 17.69 -8.23
CA TRP A 157 5.46 16.94 -9.29
C TRP A 157 5.95 17.91 -10.39
N PRO A 158 7.17 17.73 -10.95
CA PRO A 158 8.13 16.66 -10.72
C PRO A 158 9.13 16.90 -9.58
N GLN A 159 9.08 18.03 -8.87
CA GLN A 159 10.05 18.36 -7.82
C GLN A 159 10.03 17.33 -6.68
N CYS A 160 8.87 16.78 -6.30
CA CYS A 160 8.81 15.73 -5.27
C CYS A 160 9.55 14.45 -5.66
N ARG A 161 9.81 14.19 -6.95
CA ARG A 161 10.65 13.07 -7.37
C ARG A 161 12.03 13.12 -6.70
N ASP A 162 12.61 14.31 -6.58
CA ASP A 162 13.99 14.48 -6.14
C ASP A 162 14.10 15.05 -4.72
N PHE A 163 12.99 15.50 -4.13
CA PHE A 163 12.99 16.13 -2.81
C PHE A 163 11.82 15.69 -1.93
N ALA A 164 12.10 15.50 -0.64
CA ALA A 164 11.10 15.34 0.41
C ALA A 164 11.43 16.23 1.61
N TRP A 165 10.45 16.57 2.46
CA TRP A 165 10.70 17.32 3.68
C TRP A 165 11.26 16.40 4.77
N TYR A 166 12.26 16.89 5.50
CA TYR A 166 12.84 16.14 6.62
C TYR A 166 11.80 15.83 7.70
N ASP A 167 11.03 16.84 8.10
CA ASP A 167 10.03 16.72 9.18
C ASP A 167 8.89 15.72 8.86
N ASN A 168 8.72 15.33 7.59
CA ASN A 168 7.70 14.37 7.18
C ASN A 168 8.11 12.92 7.44
N ILE A 169 9.42 12.66 7.44
CA ILE A 169 10.05 11.35 7.68
C ILE A 169 11.32 11.61 8.51
N PRO A 170 11.22 11.89 9.82
CA PRO A 170 12.31 12.45 10.62
C PRO A 170 13.38 11.42 11.02
N HIS A 171 13.80 10.58 10.07
CA HIS A 171 14.76 9.48 10.19
C HIS A 171 16.03 9.81 9.39
N ARG A 172 17.20 9.71 10.03
CA ARG A 172 18.51 9.96 9.40
C ARG A 172 19.28 8.68 9.10
N GLU A 173 18.87 7.56 9.66
CA GLU A 173 19.53 6.27 9.67
C GLU A 173 19.91 5.86 8.24
N LEU A 174 18.92 5.87 7.33
CA LEU A 174 19.16 5.54 5.91
C LEU A 174 20.14 6.51 5.22
N SER A 175 20.10 7.80 5.57
CA SER A 175 21.03 8.80 5.01
C SER A 175 22.46 8.64 5.50
N ILE A 176 22.64 8.10 6.71
CA ILE A 176 23.95 7.83 7.30
C ILE A 176 24.51 6.54 6.70
N GLU A 177 23.72 5.46 6.70
CA GLU A 177 24.16 4.15 6.24
C GLU A 177 24.39 4.08 4.72
N LYS A 178 23.60 4.82 3.93
CA LYS A 178 23.68 4.82 2.46
C LYS A 178 24.32 6.08 1.89
N ALA A 179 25.03 6.86 2.72
CA ALA A 179 25.69 8.10 2.32
C ALA A 179 26.61 7.90 1.10
N VAL A 180 27.42 6.83 1.11
CA VAL A 180 28.39 6.51 0.04
C VAL A 180 27.69 6.09 -1.27
N GLN A 181 26.48 5.54 -1.18
CA GLN A 181 25.73 5.04 -2.34
C GLN A 181 24.87 6.12 -3.01
N ASN A 182 24.85 7.35 -2.47
CA ASN A 182 24.05 8.47 -2.97
C ASN A 182 22.55 8.14 -3.10
N TRP A 183 21.99 7.35 -2.18
CA TRP A 183 20.55 7.07 -2.19
C TRP A 183 19.74 8.29 -1.75
N ILE A 184 20.20 8.94 -0.68
CA ILE A 184 19.53 10.06 -0.03
C ILE A 184 20.58 10.96 0.62
N GLN A 185 20.40 12.27 0.48
CA GLN A 185 21.25 13.30 1.10
C GLN A 185 20.38 14.22 1.96
N VAL A 186 20.88 14.63 3.13
CA VAL A 186 20.19 15.60 3.98
C VAL A 186 20.68 17.00 3.64
N GLU A 187 19.81 17.83 3.06
CA GLU A 187 20.07 19.23 2.70
C GLU A 187 19.24 20.17 3.58
N GLY A 188 19.79 20.54 4.73
CA GLY A 188 19.14 21.42 5.70
C GLY A 188 17.82 20.84 6.24
N LYS A 189 16.69 21.30 5.72
CA LYS A 189 15.32 20.87 6.11
C LYS A 189 14.69 19.88 5.11
N ARG A 190 15.47 19.37 4.15
CA ARG A 190 15.00 18.54 3.05
C ARG A 190 15.87 17.29 2.91
N PHE A 191 15.27 16.24 2.40
CA PHE A 191 16.00 15.14 1.78
C PHE A 191 16.09 15.39 0.27
N ARG A 192 17.24 15.05 -0.30
CA ARG A 192 17.48 15.02 -1.75
C ARG A 192 17.74 13.59 -2.20
N PHE A 193 17.15 13.21 -3.31
CA PHE A 193 17.27 11.88 -3.92
C PHE A 193 17.93 12.03 -5.29
N PRO A 194 19.26 11.90 -5.40
CA PRO A 194 19.95 12.10 -6.66
C PRO A 194 19.76 10.93 -7.65
N GLY A 195 18.98 9.91 -7.28
CA GLY A 195 18.74 8.72 -8.09
C GLY A 195 19.88 7.70 -8.04
N GLY A 196 20.85 7.89 -7.15
CA GLY A 196 21.95 6.96 -6.95
C GLY A 196 21.49 5.62 -6.38
N GLY A 197 22.27 4.59 -6.66
CA GLY A 197 22.08 3.23 -6.19
C GLY A 197 23.39 2.46 -6.27
N THR A 198 23.51 1.35 -5.56
CA THR A 198 24.72 0.50 -5.65
C THR A 198 24.96 0.01 -7.08
N MET A 199 23.88 -0.28 -7.81
CA MET A 199 23.93 -0.65 -9.23
C MET A 199 23.78 0.53 -10.19
N PHE A 200 23.54 1.75 -9.68
CA PHE A 200 23.32 2.96 -10.48
C PHE A 200 24.34 4.05 -10.09
N PRO A 201 25.66 3.82 -10.25
CA PRO A 201 26.68 4.77 -9.82
C PRO A 201 26.58 6.12 -10.55
N HIS A 202 26.07 6.13 -11.79
CA HIS A 202 25.79 7.34 -12.58
C HIS A 202 24.32 7.80 -12.48
N GLY A 203 23.54 7.23 -11.56
CA GLY A 203 22.13 7.53 -11.34
C GLY A 203 21.17 6.65 -12.15
N ALA A 204 19.93 6.56 -11.66
CA ALA A 204 18.89 5.69 -12.22
C ALA A 204 18.52 6.02 -13.68
N ASP A 205 18.61 7.28 -14.11
CA ASP A 205 18.31 7.68 -15.50
C ASP A 205 19.29 7.03 -16.49
N ALA A 206 20.59 7.08 -16.19
CA ALA A 206 21.63 6.47 -17.03
C ALA A 206 21.50 4.94 -17.08
N TYR A 207 21.21 4.31 -15.94
CA TYR A 207 20.94 2.87 -15.91
C TYR A 207 19.71 2.47 -16.75
N ILE A 208 18.65 3.29 -16.74
CA ILE A 208 17.48 3.07 -17.59
C ILE A 208 17.85 3.24 -19.07
N ASP A 209 18.75 4.17 -19.40
CA ASP A 209 19.26 4.33 -20.78
C ASP A 209 20.09 3.11 -21.22
N ASP A 210 20.90 2.53 -20.33
CA ASP A 210 21.61 1.28 -20.59
C ASP A 210 20.65 0.13 -20.89
N ILE A 211 19.56 -0.01 -20.11
CA ILE A 211 18.48 -0.98 -20.41
C ILE A 211 17.81 -0.65 -21.74
N ASN A 212 17.52 0.62 -22.02
CA ASN A 212 16.85 1.06 -23.24
C ASN A 212 17.67 0.76 -24.52
N ALA A 213 19.00 0.71 -24.39
CA ALA A 213 19.89 0.29 -25.47
C ALA A 213 19.83 -1.22 -25.75
N LEU A 214 19.35 -2.02 -24.80
CA LEU A 214 19.24 -3.47 -24.89
C LEU A 214 17.83 -3.95 -25.29
N ILE A 215 16.80 -3.31 -24.73
CA ILE A 215 15.39 -3.52 -25.05
C ILE A 215 14.69 -2.16 -25.15
N SER A 216 13.78 -2.00 -26.12
CA SER A 216 13.07 -0.73 -26.32
C SER A 216 12.14 -0.42 -25.15
N LEU A 217 12.42 0.68 -24.44
CA LEU A 217 11.55 1.23 -23.37
C LEU A 217 10.70 2.41 -23.87
N THR A 218 10.79 2.79 -25.14
CA THR A 218 10.19 4.01 -25.70
C THR A 218 9.11 3.78 -26.76
N ASP A 219 8.94 2.56 -27.25
CA ASP A 219 7.97 2.23 -28.31
C ASP A 219 6.52 2.03 -27.81
N GLY A 220 6.29 2.09 -26.50
CA GLY A 220 4.99 1.92 -25.86
C GLY A 220 4.55 0.47 -25.66
N ASN A 221 5.39 -0.53 -25.97
CA ASN A 221 5.11 -1.95 -25.67
C ASN A 221 5.18 -2.23 -24.16
N ILE A 222 6.21 -1.70 -23.50
CA ILE A 222 6.36 -1.78 -22.05
C ILE A 222 5.65 -0.59 -21.42
N ARG A 223 4.68 -0.87 -20.54
CA ARG A 223 3.91 0.17 -19.84
C ARG A 223 3.91 -0.02 -18.32
N THR A 224 3.80 -1.25 -17.87
CA THR A 224 3.70 -1.64 -16.46
C THR A 224 4.92 -2.43 -16.04
N ALA A 225 5.57 -2.01 -14.95
CA ALA A 225 6.75 -2.68 -14.42
C ALA A 225 6.57 -3.08 -12.95
N LEU A 226 7.14 -4.22 -12.58
CA LEU A 226 7.26 -4.68 -11.19
C LEU A 226 8.70 -4.46 -10.72
N ASP A 227 8.88 -3.81 -9.57
CA ASP A 227 10.20 -3.56 -9.00
C ASP A 227 10.31 -4.19 -7.61
N THR A 228 11.06 -5.29 -7.55
CA THR A 228 11.24 -6.11 -6.34
C THR A 228 12.45 -5.62 -5.54
N GLY A 229 12.26 -5.33 -4.26
CA GLY A 229 13.34 -4.83 -3.41
C GLY A 229 13.76 -3.39 -3.74
N CYS A 230 12.79 -2.56 -4.12
CA CYS A 230 12.95 -1.25 -4.77
C CYS A 230 13.75 -0.17 -4.02
N GLY A 231 14.15 -0.40 -2.76
CA GLY A 231 14.76 0.64 -1.94
C GLY A 231 13.83 1.87 -1.80
N VAL A 232 14.36 3.05 -2.13
CA VAL A 232 13.60 4.31 -2.24
C VAL A 232 12.87 4.50 -3.58
N ALA A 233 12.76 3.44 -4.40
CA ALA A 233 12.09 3.40 -5.71
C ALA A 233 12.66 4.35 -6.78
N SER A 234 13.97 4.60 -6.78
CA SER A 234 14.61 5.49 -7.76
C SER A 234 14.43 5.00 -9.21
N TRP A 235 14.51 3.68 -9.46
CA TRP A 235 14.28 3.13 -10.80
C TRP A 235 12.86 3.46 -11.30
N GLY A 236 11.83 3.15 -10.51
CA GLY A 236 10.44 3.50 -10.82
C GLY A 236 10.19 5.00 -10.96
N ALA A 237 10.85 5.82 -10.14
CA ALA A 237 10.71 7.28 -10.18
C ALA A 237 11.21 7.90 -11.50
N TYR A 238 12.26 7.33 -12.09
CA TYR A 238 12.87 7.83 -13.33
C TYR A 238 12.25 7.19 -14.58
N LEU A 239 11.74 5.95 -14.49
CA LEU A 239 10.99 5.29 -15.57
C LEU A 239 9.72 6.03 -16.01
N ILE A 240 9.13 6.84 -15.13
CA ILE A 240 7.96 7.68 -15.47
C ILE A 240 8.24 8.58 -16.69
N LYS A 241 9.50 9.02 -16.90
CA LYS A 241 9.88 9.79 -18.10
C LYS A 241 9.72 9.01 -19.40
N ARG A 242 9.77 7.67 -19.36
CA ARG A 242 9.55 6.77 -20.49
C ARG A 242 8.09 6.31 -20.62
N ASN A 243 7.17 6.95 -19.88
CA ASN A 243 5.78 6.53 -19.77
C ASN A 243 5.61 5.09 -19.26
N ILE A 244 6.55 4.61 -18.44
CA ILE A 244 6.45 3.31 -17.74
C ILE A 244 6.06 3.60 -16.30
N ILE A 245 4.96 2.99 -15.85
CA ILE A 245 4.52 3.06 -14.46
C ILE A 245 4.96 1.80 -13.73
N THR A 246 5.65 2.00 -12.60
CA THR A 246 6.23 0.91 -11.83
C THR A 246 5.49 0.73 -10.53
N MET A 247 5.13 -0.51 -10.21
CA MET A 247 4.75 -0.89 -8.86
C MET A 247 6.00 -1.34 -8.11
N SER A 248 6.55 -0.44 -7.30
CA SER A 248 7.71 -0.73 -6.46
C SER A 248 7.25 -1.31 -5.12
N PHE A 249 7.77 -2.47 -4.72
CA PHE A 249 7.43 -3.00 -3.40
C PHE A 249 8.64 -3.59 -2.70
N ALA A 250 8.66 -3.38 -1.38
CA ALA A 250 9.69 -3.86 -0.49
C ALA A 250 9.08 -4.13 0.89
N PRO A 251 9.67 -5.05 1.68
CA PRO A 251 9.21 -5.29 3.03
C PRO A 251 9.38 -4.03 3.89
N ARG A 252 8.66 -3.97 5.02
CA ARG A 252 8.93 -2.94 6.02
C ARG A 252 10.38 -3.10 6.52
N ASP A 253 11.20 -2.10 6.23
CA ASP A 253 12.64 -2.14 6.51
C ASP A 253 12.95 -1.88 8.01
N SER A 254 14.12 -2.37 8.46
CA SER A 254 14.67 -2.13 9.81
C SER A 254 15.21 -0.71 9.99
N HIS A 255 15.65 -0.06 8.91
CA HIS A 255 16.18 1.31 8.95
C HIS A 255 15.09 2.38 8.86
N GLU A 256 13.83 1.94 8.90
CA GLU A 256 12.59 2.73 8.82
C GLU A 256 12.48 3.55 7.50
N ALA A 257 11.31 3.48 6.85
CA ALA A 257 10.88 4.43 5.81
C ALA A 257 11.34 4.27 4.33
N GLN A 258 11.99 3.20 3.85
CA GLN A 258 12.33 3.07 2.40
C GLN A 258 11.13 3.28 1.45
N VAL A 259 10.07 2.48 1.63
CA VAL A 259 8.81 2.61 0.87
C VAL A 259 8.12 3.95 1.18
N GLN A 260 8.21 4.44 2.41
CA GLN A 260 7.64 5.74 2.81
C GLN A 260 8.30 6.90 2.06
N PHE A 261 9.63 6.87 1.84
CA PHE A 261 10.33 7.85 1.01
C PHE A 261 9.82 7.83 -0.42
N ALA A 262 9.64 6.66 -1.03
CA ALA A 262 9.06 6.54 -2.37
C ALA A 262 7.66 7.20 -2.45
N LEU A 263 6.80 6.88 -1.49
CA LEU A 263 5.44 7.42 -1.41
C LEU A 263 5.43 8.95 -1.18
N GLU A 264 6.32 9.46 -0.34
CA GLU A 264 6.48 10.89 -0.07
C GLU A 264 6.99 11.67 -1.30
N ARG A 265 7.79 11.00 -2.14
CA ARG A 265 8.27 11.52 -3.43
C ARG A 265 7.24 11.44 -4.57
N GLY A 266 6.06 10.90 -4.30
CA GLY A 266 5.00 10.75 -5.29
C GLY A 266 5.24 9.61 -6.29
N VAL A 267 5.99 8.58 -5.88
CA VAL A 267 6.32 7.38 -6.66
C VAL A 267 5.42 6.23 -6.20
N PRO A 268 4.81 5.44 -7.11
CA PRO A 268 3.96 4.33 -6.70
C PRO A 268 4.78 3.26 -5.96
N ALA A 269 4.36 2.94 -4.74
CA ALA A 269 4.99 1.88 -3.97
C ALA A 269 4.02 1.22 -2.96
N MET A 270 4.37 0.03 -2.49
CA MET A 270 3.59 -0.72 -1.50
C MET A 270 4.52 -1.49 -0.55
N ILE A 271 4.07 -1.69 0.69
CA ILE A 271 4.78 -2.59 1.62
C ILE A 271 4.39 -4.02 1.26
N GLY A 272 5.36 -4.85 0.91
CA GLY A 272 5.12 -6.25 0.57
C GLY A 272 6.40 -7.06 0.44
N VAL A 273 6.26 -8.38 0.36
CA VAL A 273 7.38 -9.31 0.23
C VAL A 273 6.94 -10.49 -0.64
N ILE A 274 7.86 -11.06 -1.43
CA ILE A 274 7.64 -12.38 -2.05
C ILE A 274 8.05 -13.42 -1.01
N SER A 275 7.08 -14.16 -0.47
CA SER A 275 7.29 -15.03 0.71
C SER A 275 6.61 -16.40 0.56
N THR A 276 5.46 -16.65 1.18
CA THR A 276 4.68 -17.89 0.99
C THR A 276 3.36 -17.65 0.28
N GLU A 277 2.88 -16.40 0.30
CA GLU A 277 1.67 -15.96 -0.40
C GLU A 277 2.00 -15.29 -1.73
N ARG A 278 1.09 -15.46 -2.70
CA ARG A 278 1.13 -14.74 -3.97
C ARG A 278 1.15 -13.25 -3.70
N ILE A 279 1.94 -12.51 -4.47
CA ILE A 279 1.86 -11.05 -4.46
C ILE A 279 0.47 -10.63 -5.01
N PRO A 280 -0.15 -9.55 -4.49
CA PRO A 280 -1.58 -9.27 -4.66
C PRO A 280 -1.94 -8.69 -6.04
N TYR A 281 -1.36 -9.26 -7.09
CA TYR A 281 -1.55 -8.93 -8.49
C TYR A 281 -2.02 -10.18 -9.26
N PRO A 282 -2.91 -10.02 -10.25
CA PRO A 282 -3.37 -11.11 -11.08
C PRO A 282 -2.27 -11.63 -11.99
N ALA A 283 -2.51 -12.76 -12.65
CA ALA A 283 -1.58 -13.25 -13.64
C ALA A 283 -1.50 -12.29 -14.84
N ARG A 284 -0.35 -12.24 -15.52
CA ARG A 284 -0.13 -11.40 -16.72
C ARG A 284 -0.37 -9.89 -16.45
N SER A 285 0.10 -9.40 -15.31
CA SER A 285 -0.04 -8.01 -14.83
C SER A 285 1.04 -7.05 -15.33
N PHE A 286 2.28 -7.50 -15.51
CA PHE A 286 3.41 -6.62 -15.81
C PHE A 286 4.05 -6.95 -17.15
N ASP A 287 4.48 -5.92 -17.88
CA ASP A 287 5.24 -6.07 -19.14
C ASP A 287 6.73 -6.33 -18.85
N MET A 288 7.19 -5.88 -17.67
CA MET A 288 8.57 -6.01 -17.22
C MET A 288 8.64 -6.23 -15.71
N ALA A 289 9.56 -7.07 -15.25
CA ALA A 289 9.90 -7.24 -13.84
C ALA A 289 11.40 -6.99 -13.63
N HIS A 290 11.75 -6.34 -12.53
CA HIS A 290 13.11 -5.90 -12.24
C HIS A 290 13.52 -6.26 -10.80
N CYS A 291 14.76 -6.69 -10.66
CA CYS A 291 15.47 -6.84 -9.40
C CYS A 291 16.88 -6.29 -9.57
N SER A 292 17.27 -5.35 -8.71
CA SER A 292 18.66 -4.88 -8.59
C SER A 292 19.13 -5.12 -7.17
N ARG A 293 19.96 -6.15 -6.96
CA ARG A 293 20.43 -6.59 -5.62
C ARG A 293 19.29 -6.74 -4.60
N CYS A 294 18.16 -7.30 -5.01
CA CYS A 294 16.95 -7.39 -4.18
C CYS A 294 17.03 -8.42 -3.04
N LEU A 295 18.12 -9.20 -2.95
CA LEU A 295 18.35 -10.25 -1.94
C LEU A 295 17.26 -11.34 -1.91
N ILE A 296 16.56 -11.53 -3.04
CA ILE A 296 15.61 -12.62 -3.21
C ILE A 296 16.39 -13.83 -3.72
N PRO A 297 16.38 -14.97 -3.01
CA PRO A 297 17.14 -16.15 -3.42
C PRO A 297 16.37 -16.92 -4.50
N TRP A 298 16.45 -16.45 -5.74
CA TRP A 298 15.63 -16.88 -6.89
C TRP A 298 15.70 -18.40 -7.19
N ASN A 299 16.82 -19.03 -6.88
CA ASN A 299 17.10 -20.47 -7.06
C ASN A 299 16.59 -21.36 -5.90
N LYS A 300 16.20 -20.79 -4.75
CA LYS A 300 15.82 -21.57 -3.56
C LYS A 300 14.33 -21.95 -3.59
N PHE A 301 13.97 -22.90 -2.71
CA PHE A 301 12.59 -23.39 -2.53
C PHE A 301 11.94 -23.81 -3.85
N ASP A 302 12.65 -24.63 -4.63
CA ASP A 302 12.24 -25.11 -5.96
C ASP A 302 11.93 -24.00 -6.97
N GLY A 303 12.54 -22.82 -6.80
CA GLY A 303 12.37 -21.69 -7.71
C GLY A 303 11.06 -20.94 -7.53
N ILE A 304 10.34 -21.14 -6.42
CA ILE A 304 8.99 -20.60 -6.19
C ILE A 304 8.89 -19.08 -6.38
N TYR A 305 9.94 -18.33 -6.05
CA TYR A 305 9.95 -16.87 -6.22
C TYR A 305 9.99 -16.45 -7.69
N LEU A 306 10.79 -17.13 -8.53
CA LEU A 306 10.83 -16.84 -9.96
C LEU A 306 9.56 -17.33 -10.65
N ILE A 307 8.96 -18.42 -10.17
CA ILE A 307 7.65 -18.91 -10.63
C ILE A 307 6.55 -17.88 -10.34
N GLU A 308 6.59 -17.20 -9.19
CA GLU A 308 5.62 -16.13 -8.89
C GLU A 308 5.81 -14.92 -9.81
N VAL A 309 7.06 -14.56 -10.12
CA VAL A 309 7.35 -13.54 -11.13
C VAL A 309 6.82 -13.99 -12.50
N ASP A 310 7.00 -15.26 -12.88
CA ASP A 310 6.44 -15.81 -14.11
C ASP A 310 4.92 -15.66 -14.18
N ARG A 311 4.20 -15.97 -13.10
CA ARG A 311 2.74 -15.81 -13.05
C ARG A 311 2.31 -14.38 -13.38
N VAL A 312 2.92 -13.38 -12.75
CA VAL A 312 2.53 -11.98 -12.91
C VAL A 312 3.12 -11.32 -14.15
N LEU A 313 4.16 -11.88 -14.75
CA LEU A 313 4.75 -11.38 -16.00
C LEU A 313 3.87 -11.77 -17.20
N ARG A 314 3.66 -10.83 -18.12
CA ARG A 314 2.92 -11.10 -19.35
C ARG A 314 3.68 -12.04 -20.28
N PRO A 315 2.96 -12.79 -21.13
CA PRO A 315 3.61 -13.52 -22.21
C PRO A 315 4.40 -12.54 -23.10
N GLY A 316 5.65 -12.86 -23.39
CA GLY A 316 6.59 -11.96 -24.08
C GLY A 316 7.24 -10.89 -23.21
N GLY A 317 6.87 -10.78 -21.92
CA GLY A 317 7.42 -9.81 -20.99
C GLY A 317 8.87 -10.10 -20.58
N TYR A 318 9.55 -9.09 -20.04
CA TYR A 318 10.96 -9.15 -19.70
C TYR A 318 11.21 -9.25 -18.19
N TRP A 319 12.19 -10.06 -17.79
CA TRP A 319 12.75 -10.03 -16.45
C TRP A 319 14.19 -9.55 -16.50
N ILE A 320 14.51 -8.55 -15.67
CA ILE A 320 15.83 -7.93 -15.58
C ILE A 320 16.40 -8.20 -14.20
N LEU A 321 17.57 -8.84 -14.15
CA LEU A 321 18.35 -9.04 -12.94
C LEU A 321 19.65 -8.23 -13.04
N SER A 322 19.94 -7.45 -11.99
CA SER A 322 21.17 -6.68 -11.89
C SER A 322 21.86 -6.84 -10.53
N GLY A 323 23.18 -6.93 -10.56
CA GLY A 323 24.02 -7.25 -9.39
C GLY A 323 24.21 -8.76 -9.20
N PRO A 324 24.61 -9.23 -8.01
CA PRO A 324 24.92 -10.64 -7.80
C PRO A 324 23.74 -11.55 -8.18
N PRO A 325 23.99 -12.67 -8.88
CA PRO A 325 25.31 -13.17 -9.29
C PRO A 325 25.81 -12.62 -10.65
N ILE A 326 25.07 -11.79 -11.36
CA ILE A 326 25.43 -11.30 -12.71
C ILE A 326 26.74 -10.52 -12.68
N HIS A 327 27.65 -10.80 -13.62
CA HIS A 327 28.98 -10.20 -13.70
C HIS A 327 29.93 -10.55 -12.53
N TRP A 328 29.70 -11.69 -11.86
CA TRP A 328 30.51 -12.14 -10.72
C TRP A 328 32.02 -12.19 -10.97
N LYS A 329 32.45 -12.55 -12.20
CA LYS A 329 33.87 -12.62 -12.58
C LYS A 329 34.63 -11.32 -12.30
N LYS A 330 33.94 -10.18 -12.34
CA LYS A 330 34.52 -8.86 -12.07
C LYS A 330 34.40 -8.45 -10.60
N TYR A 331 33.32 -8.80 -9.93
CA TYR A 331 32.96 -8.21 -8.63
C TYR A 331 32.97 -9.16 -7.43
N PHE A 332 33.25 -10.46 -7.59
CA PHE A 332 33.18 -11.44 -6.50
C PHE A 332 33.90 -10.97 -5.22
N LYS A 333 35.11 -10.41 -5.35
CA LYS A 333 35.89 -9.84 -4.23
C LYS A 333 35.15 -8.71 -3.50
N GLY A 334 34.46 -7.84 -4.24
CA GLY A 334 33.71 -6.72 -3.67
C GLY A 334 32.37 -7.12 -3.06
N TRP A 335 31.95 -8.38 -3.24
CA TRP A 335 30.75 -8.95 -2.61
C TRP A 335 31.08 -9.92 -1.49
N GLU A 336 32.37 -10.10 -1.16
CA GLU A 336 32.84 -11.01 -0.11
C GLU A 336 32.32 -12.44 -0.31
N ARG A 337 32.29 -12.88 -1.57
CA ARG A 337 31.79 -14.18 -2.00
C ARG A 337 32.79 -14.87 -2.93
N THR A 338 32.73 -16.20 -3.01
CA THR A 338 33.62 -16.98 -3.87
C THR A 338 33.13 -16.98 -5.32
N GLU A 339 34.04 -17.22 -6.26
CA GLU A 339 33.69 -17.36 -7.67
C GLU A 339 32.75 -18.57 -7.88
N GLU A 340 33.03 -19.66 -7.18
CA GLU A 340 32.25 -20.90 -7.25
C GLU A 340 30.82 -20.71 -6.78
N ASP A 341 30.63 -20.00 -5.65
CA ASP A 341 29.29 -19.78 -5.09
C ASP A 341 28.42 -18.91 -6.01
N LEU A 342 29.01 -17.87 -6.62
CA LEU A 342 28.28 -16.93 -7.49
C LEU A 342 27.99 -17.58 -8.83
N LYS A 343 28.96 -18.33 -9.37
CA LYS A 343 28.78 -19.11 -10.58
C LYS A 343 27.66 -20.14 -10.39
N GLN A 344 27.67 -20.89 -9.29
CA GLN A 344 26.63 -21.85 -8.99
C GLN A 344 25.26 -21.19 -8.89
N GLU A 345 25.16 -20.05 -8.19
CA GLU A 345 23.90 -19.31 -8.08
C GLU A 345 23.41 -18.83 -9.46
N GLN A 346 24.28 -18.30 -10.31
CA GLN A 346 23.91 -17.90 -11.67
C GLN A 346 23.47 -19.10 -12.51
N ASP A 347 24.22 -20.20 -12.47
CA ASP A 347 23.90 -21.42 -13.23
C ASP A 347 22.53 -22.00 -12.82
N GLU A 348 22.23 -22.02 -11.53
CA GLU A 348 20.93 -22.49 -11.00
C GLU A 348 19.76 -21.57 -11.42
N ILE A 349 19.97 -20.24 -11.43
CA ILE A 349 18.98 -19.27 -11.94
C ILE A 349 18.76 -19.47 -13.44
N GLU A 350 19.83 -19.65 -14.21
CA GLU A 350 19.74 -19.86 -15.65
C GLU A 350 19.08 -21.20 -16.00
N ASP A 351 19.37 -22.27 -15.27
CA ASP A 351 18.70 -23.56 -15.38
C ASP A 351 17.21 -23.44 -15.07
N LEU A 352 16.86 -22.76 -13.96
CA LEU A 352 15.46 -22.52 -13.62
C LEU A 352 14.74 -21.71 -14.71
N ALA A 353 15.34 -20.63 -15.21
CA ALA A 353 14.77 -19.83 -16.29
C ALA A 353 14.54 -20.67 -17.57
N LYS A 354 15.49 -21.54 -17.94
CA LYS A 354 15.32 -22.50 -19.06
C LYS A 354 14.18 -23.47 -18.80
N ARG A 355 14.06 -23.99 -17.57
CA ARG A 355 12.95 -24.86 -17.15
C ARG A 355 11.61 -24.14 -17.07
N LEU A 356 11.59 -22.81 -16.94
CA LEU A 356 10.40 -21.96 -17.13
C LEU A 356 10.17 -21.59 -18.61
N CYS A 357 10.99 -22.11 -19.52
CA CYS A 357 10.94 -21.86 -20.96
C CYS A 357 11.28 -20.41 -21.34
N TRP A 358 11.96 -19.69 -20.46
CA TRP A 358 12.40 -18.33 -20.73
C TRP A 358 13.66 -18.34 -21.59
N LYS A 359 13.75 -17.37 -22.49
CA LYS A 359 14.92 -17.13 -23.32
C LYS A 359 15.77 -16.03 -22.70
N LYS A 360 17.06 -16.28 -22.50
CA LYS A 360 18.02 -15.22 -22.18
C LYS A 360 18.24 -14.37 -23.44
N VAL A 361 17.83 -13.10 -23.39
CA VAL A 361 17.89 -12.18 -24.54
C VAL A 361 19.27 -11.54 -24.61
N VAL A 362 19.78 -11.10 -23.47
CA VAL A 362 21.08 -10.43 -23.38
C VAL A 362 21.66 -10.57 -21.99
N GLU A 363 22.99 -10.66 -21.92
CA GLU A 363 23.77 -10.34 -20.73
C GLU A 363 24.85 -9.36 -21.17
N LYS A 364 24.89 -8.19 -20.51
CA LYS A 364 25.86 -7.15 -20.79
C LYS A 364 26.21 -6.45 -19.49
N ASP A 365 27.50 -6.43 -19.16
CA ASP A 365 27.99 -5.85 -17.92
C ASP A 365 27.18 -6.37 -16.72
N ASP A 366 26.58 -5.47 -15.94
CA ASP A 366 25.88 -5.79 -14.71
C ASP A 366 24.39 -6.14 -14.92
N LEU A 367 23.98 -6.36 -16.17
CA LEU A 367 22.61 -6.60 -16.60
C LEU A 367 22.46 -7.96 -17.27
N ALA A 368 21.48 -8.74 -16.84
CA ALA A 368 20.98 -9.88 -17.57
C ALA A 368 19.46 -9.77 -17.76
N ILE A 369 18.99 -10.03 -18.99
CA ILE A 369 17.60 -9.89 -19.40
C ILE A 369 17.11 -11.21 -19.98
N TRP A 370 16.01 -11.71 -19.44
CA TRP A 370 15.27 -12.85 -19.96
C TRP A 370 13.91 -12.41 -20.48
N GLN A 371 13.37 -13.18 -21.40
CA GLN A 371 12.04 -12.99 -21.95
C GLN A 371 11.20 -14.25 -21.74
N LYS A 372 10.02 -14.07 -21.15
CA LYS A 372 9.00 -15.10 -21.01
C LYS A 372 8.41 -15.43 -22.39
N PRO A 373 8.12 -16.70 -22.72
CA PRO A 373 7.53 -17.05 -24.01
C PRO A 373 6.15 -16.39 -24.19
N ILE A 374 5.76 -16.18 -25.43
CA ILE A 374 4.47 -15.55 -25.77
C ILE A 374 3.28 -16.50 -25.60
N ASN A 375 3.52 -17.82 -25.52
CA ASN A 375 2.54 -18.86 -25.23
C ASN A 375 3.24 -20.13 -24.70
N HIS A 376 2.48 -21.20 -24.47
CA HIS A 376 2.99 -22.44 -23.88
C HIS A 376 3.23 -23.60 -24.87
N ILE A 377 3.09 -23.41 -26.18
CA ILE A 377 3.20 -24.51 -27.16
C ILE A 377 4.56 -25.23 -27.04
N GLU A 378 5.66 -24.48 -27.11
CA GLU A 378 7.01 -25.03 -26.95
C GLU A 378 7.27 -25.51 -25.51
N CYS A 379 6.70 -24.81 -24.53
CA CYS A 379 6.95 -25.09 -23.11
C CYS A 379 6.32 -26.41 -22.65
N VAL A 380 5.12 -26.73 -23.14
CA VAL A 380 4.45 -28.01 -22.95
C VAL A 380 5.29 -29.14 -23.53
N ASN A 381 5.85 -28.95 -24.73
CA ASN A 381 6.73 -29.94 -25.35
C ASN A 381 8.01 -30.16 -24.53
N SER A 382 8.58 -29.10 -23.96
CA SER A 382 9.79 -29.21 -23.14
C SER A 382 9.56 -29.94 -21.81
N ARG A 383 8.31 -30.09 -21.36
CA ARG A 383 7.96 -30.94 -20.19
C ARG A 383 8.21 -32.44 -20.41
N LYS A 384 8.40 -32.88 -21.66
CA LYS A 384 8.85 -34.27 -21.95
C LYS A 384 10.31 -34.49 -21.55
N ILE A 385 11.09 -33.41 -21.46
CA ILE A 385 12.52 -33.41 -21.12
C ILE A 385 12.68 -33.00 -19.64
N TYR A 386 11.95 -31.99 -19.21
CA TYR A 386 12.01 -31.46 -17.85
C TYR A 386 10.81 -31.90 -17.02
N GLU A 387 11.05 -32.71 -15.99
CA GLU A 387 10.01 -33.20 -15.09
C GLU A 387 9.50 -32.14 -14.10
N THR A 388 10.27 -31.07 -13.81
CA THR A 388 9.86 -30.00 -12.89
C THR A 388 10.36 -28.62 -13.35
N PRO A 389 9.59 -27.54 -13.16
CA PRO A 389 8.22 -27.52 -12.65
C PRO A 389 7.19 -27.99 -13.70
N GLN A 390 6.12 -28.63 -13.23
CA GLN A 390 4.97 -28.98 -14.05
C GLN A 390 4.05 -27.77 -14.25
N ILE A 391 3.11 -27.85 -15.19
CA ILE A 391 2.04 -26.84 -15.32
C ILE A 391 0.98 -27.10 -14.24
N CYS A 392 0.53 -26.05 -13.56
CA CYS A 392 -0.48 -26.14 -12.52
C CYS A 392 -1.82 -26.64 -13.09
N LYS A 393 -2.56 -27.43 -12.32
CA LYS A 393 -3.92 -27.88 -12.67
C LYS A 393 -5.01 -26.84 -12.37
N SER A 394 -4.68 -25.79 -11.63
CA SER A 394 -5.65 -24.79 -11.19
C SER A 394 -6.01 -23.83 -12.32
N ASN A 395 -7.30 -23.61 -12.52
CA ASN A 395 -7.80 -22.68 -13.54
C ASN A 395 -7.86 -21.22 -13.04
N ASP A 396 -7.70 -20.99 -11.74
CA ASP A 396 -7.78 -19.66 -11.13
C ASP A 396 -6.38 -19.09 -10.87
N VAL A 397 -5.75 -18.65 -11.96
CA VAL A 397 -4.39 -18.07 -11.96
C VAL A 397 -4.35 -16.61 -11.49
N ASP A 398 -5.49 -15.90 -11.55
CA ASP A 398 -5.58 -14.48 -11.22
C ASP A 398 -5.77 -14.23 -9.73
N SER A 399 -6.47 -15.12 -9.01
CA SER A 399 -6.61 -14.98 -7.57
C SER A 399 -5.25 -14.95 -6.86
N ALA A 400 -5.09 -13.95 -5.99
CA ALA A 400 -3.87 -13.71 -5.25
C ALA A 400 -4.08 -13.32 -3.77
N TRP A 401 -5.26 -12.80 -3.40
CA TRP A 401 -5.53 -12.35 -2.03
C TRP A 401 -5.52 -13.54 -1.04
N TYR A 402 -4.54 -13.56 -0.13
CA TYR A 402 -4.29 -14.66 0.82
C TYR A 402 -4.18 -16.06 0.18
N LYS A 403 -3.68 -16.12 -1.06
CA LYS A 403 -3.45 -17.40 -1.77
C LYS A 403 -2.00 -17.80 -1.66
N LYS A 404 -1.72 -19.05 -1.29
CA LYS A 404 -0.33 -19.57 -1.25
C LYS A 404 0.25 -19.68 -2.65
N MET A 405 1.56 -19.44 -2.76
CA MET A 405 2.32 -19.71 -3.99
C MET A 405 2.44 -21.21 -4.22
N GLU A 406 2.64 -21.57 -5.48
CA GLU A 406 2.74 -22.97 -5.93
C GLU A 406 4.05 -23.14 -6.71
N THR A 407 4.67 -24.31 -6.61
CA THR A 407 5.93 -24.65 -7.31
C THR A 407 5.69 -25.18 -8.73
N CYS A 408 4.59 -24.75 -9.38
CA CYS A 408 4.20 -25.13 -10.73
C CYS A 408 4.01 -23.90 -11.61
N ILE A 409 4.19 -24.05 -12.93
CA ILE A 409 4.00 -22.98 -13.91
C ILE A 409 2.50 -22.69 -14.04
N SER A 410 2.10 -21.43 -13.86
CA SER A 410 0.71 -21.03 -14.03
C SER A 410 0.28 -21.18 -15.50
N PRO A 411 -0.82 -21.87 -15.83
CA PRO A 411 -1.24 -22.05 -17.21
C PRO A 411 -1.54 -20.70 -17.88
N LEU A 412 -1.07 -20.55 -19.11
CA LEU A 412 -1.47 -19.46 -19.99
C LEU A 412 -2.72 -19.87 -20.79
N PRO A 413 -3.57 -18.91 -21.21
CA PRO A 413 -4.69 -19.22 -22.08
C PRO A 413 -4.24 -19.90 -23.38
N ASP A 414 -5.04 -20.85 -23.87
CA ASP A 414 -4.74 -21.58 -25.11
C ASP A 414 -4.66 -20.64 -26.32
N VAL A 415 -3.86 -21.07 -27.29
CA VAL A 415 -3.60 -20.37 -28.56
C VAL A 415 -3.73 -21.34 -29.73
N ASN A 416 -4.03 -20.82 -30.91
CA ASN A 416 -4.23 -21.63 -32.12
C ASN A 416 -2.96 -21.73 -32.99
N SER A 417 -1.94 -20.90 -32.73
CA SER A 417 -0.69 -20.86 -33.50
C SER A 417 0.50 -20.45 -32.64
N GLU A 418 1.70 -20.77 -33.11
CA GLU A 418 2.97 -20.50 -32.41
C GLU A 418 3.25 -18.99 -32.24
N ASP A 419 2.78 -18.16 -33.19
CA ASP A 419 2.98 -16.70 -33.17
C ASP A 419 1.92 -15.95 -32.35
N GLU A 420 0.87 -16.64 -31.87
CA GLU A 420 -0.20 -16.00 -31.11
C GLU A 420 0.22 -15.75 -29.65
N VAL A 421 -0.01 -14.52 -29.19
CA VAL A 421 0.20 -14.14 -27.78
C VAL A 421 -0.94 -14.70 -26.92
N ALA A 422 -0.58 -15.53 -25.93
CA ALA A 422 -1.54 -16.16 -25.03
C ALA A 422 -2.34 -15.12 -24.24
N GLY A 423 -3.66 -15.25 -24.32
CA GLY A 423 -4.58 -14.30 -23.72
C GLY A 423 -4.72 -12.97 -24.48
N GLY A 424 -4.16 -12.85 -25.68
CA GLY A 424 -4.35 -11.74 -26.60
C GLY A 424 -3.26 -10.66 -26.52
N ALA A 425 -2.91 -10.11 -27.69
CA ALA A 425 -1.99 -8.97 -27.79
C ALA A 425 -2.65 -7.69 -27.26
N LEU A 426 -1.82 -6.79 -26.71
CA LEU A 426 -2.26 -5.49 -26.19
C LEU A 426 -1.82 -4.37 -27.12
N GLU A 427 -2.66 -3.34 -27.23
CA GLU A 427 -2.30 -2.10 -27.92
C GLU A 427 -1.12 -1.40 -27.23
N LYS A 428 -0.36 -0.62 -28.01
CA LYS A 428 0.74 0.19 -27.48
C LYS A 428 0.21 1.37 -26.66
N TRP A 429 0.98 1.78 -25.65
CA TRP A 429 0.68 3.00 -24.90
C TRP A 429 0.79 4.25 -25.80
N PRO A 430 -0.13 5.25 -25.69
CA PRO A 430 -1.24 5.38 -24.74
C PRO A 430 -2.58 4.83 -25.22
N LYS A 431 -2.69 4.31 -26.44
CA LYS A 431 -3.96 3.77 -26.99
C LYS A 431 -4.52 2.64 -26.11
N ARG A 432 -3.64 1.85 -25.52
CA ARG A 432 -3.93 0.79 -24.53
C ARG A 432 -4.92 1.18 -23.43
N ALA A 433 -4.90 2.44 -22.97
CA ALA A 433 -5.76 2.90 -21.88
C ALA A 433 -7.27 2.82 -22.18
N PHE A 434 -7.64 2.92 -23.47
CA PHE A 434 -9.02 2.97 -23.96
C PHE A 434 -9.37 1.83 -24.91
N ALA A 435 -8.40 1.01 -25.32
CA ALA A 435 -8.64 -0.20 -26.11
C ALA A 435 -9.39 -1.24 -25.25
N VAL A 436 -10.25 -2.03 -25.91
CA VAL A 436 -11.01 -3.10 -25.24
C VAL A 436 -10.02 -4.19 -24.80
N PRO A 437 -9.90 -4.48 -23.49
CA PRO A 437 -8.96 -5.48 -23.00
C PRO A 437 -9.30 -6.90 -23.48
N PRO A 438 -8.30 -7.73 -23.82
CA PRO A 438 -8.51 -9.10 -24.27
C PRO A 438 -9.35 -9.97 -23.33
N ARG A 439 -9.25 -9.78 -22.00
CA ARG A 439 -10.10 -10.48 -21.03
C ARG A 439 -11.59 -10.21 -21.22
N ILE A 440 -11.96 -9.03 -21.74
CA ILE A 440 -13.34 -8.67 -22.06
C ILE A 440 -13.72 -9.25 -23.41
N SER A 441 -12.91 -9.04 -24.46
CA SER A 441 -13.25 -9.50 -25.82
C SER A 441 -13.30 -11.02 -25.95
N ARG A 442 -12.53 -11.76 -25.13
CA ARG A 442 -12.56 -13.23 -25.03
C ARG A 442 -13.61 -13.76 -24.05
N GLY A 443 -14.36 -12.90 -23.36
CA GLY A 443 -15.37 -13.31 -22.38
C GLY A 443 -14.81 -14.02 -21.14
N SER A 444 -13.54 -13.78 -20.78
CA SER A 444 -12.88 -14.44 -19.65
C SER A 444 -13.39 -13.95 -18.29
N VAL A 445 -13.98 -12.75 -18.23
CA VAL A 445 -14.63 -12.23 -17.02
C VAL A 445 -16.14 -12.18 -17.25
N SER A 446 -16.85 -13.11 -16.61
CA SER A 446 -18.30 -13.26 -16.76
C SER A 446 -19.05 -11.96 -16.45
N GLY A 447 -20.02 -11.60 -17.30
CA GLY A 447 -20.89 -10.44 -17.10
C GLY A 447 -20.34 -9.10 -17.62
N LEU A 448 -19.09 -9.04 -18.09
CA LEU A 448 -18.50 -7.85 -18.71
C LEU A 448 -18.47 -8.00 -20.24
N THR A 449 -18.91 -6.97 -20.95
CA THR A 449 -18.93 -6.93 -22.43
C THR A 449 -18.22 -5.69 -22.95
N THR A 450 -17.92 -5.68 -24.25
CA THR A 450 -17.32 -4.52 -24.93
C THR A 450 -18.16 -3.26 -24.75
N GLU A 451 -19.48 -3.38 -24.83
CA GLU A 451 -20.42 -2.26 -24.71
C GLU A 451 -20.38 -1.67 -23.29
N LYS A 452 -20.39 -2.53 -22.25
CA LYS A 452 -20.27 -2.08 -20.85
C LYS A 452 -18.94 -1.38 -20.59
N PHE A 453 -17.86 -1.86 -21.20
CA PHE A 453 -16.55 -1.21 -21.09
C PHE A 453 -16.54 0.19 -21.75
N GLN A 454 -17.15 0.33 -22.92
CA GLN A 454 -17.27 1.62 -23.59
C GLN A 454 -18.17 2.59 -22.82
N GLU A 455 -19.27 2.10 -22.24
CA GLU A 455 -20.15 2.87 -21.37
C GLU A 455 -19.41 3.32 -20.10
N ASP A 456 -18.65 2.44 -19.44
CA ASP A 456 -17.82 2.78 -18.27
C ASP A 456 -16.85 3.93 -18.59
N ASN A 457 -16.17 3.89 -19.74
CA ASN A 457 -15.28 4.97 -20.18
C ASN A 457 -16.01 6.30 -20.34
N LYS A 458 -17.22 6.29 -20.92
CA LYS A 458 -18.03 7.49 -21.10
C LYS A 458 -18.48 8.05 -19.75
N VAL A 459 -19.02 7.20 -18.89
CA VAL A 459 -19.50 7.58 -17.55
C VAL A 459 -18.37 8.17 -16.72
N TRP A 460 -17.18 7.55 -16.71
CA TRP A 460 -16.05 8.08 -15.95
C TRP A 460 -15.47 9.37 -16.52
N ALA A 461 -15.51 9.57 -17.84
CA ALA A 461 -15.15 10.85 -18.45
C ALA A 461 -16.08 11.97 -17.96
N GLU A 462 -17.40 11.75 -17.99
CA GLU A 462 -18.42 12.70 -17.52
C GLU A 462 -18.28 12.99 -16.01
N ARG A 463 -18.13 11.94 -15.20
CA ARG A 463 -17.92 12.05 -13.75
C ARG A 463 -16.65 12.82 -13.40
N ALA A 464 -15.54 12.51 -14.06
CA ALA A 464 -14.29 13.23 -13.85
C ALA A 464 -14.42 14.71 -14.23
N ASP A 465 -15.16 15.05 -15.30
CA ASP A 465 -15.45 16.43 -15.66
C ASP A 465 -16.31 17.16 -14.62
N TYR A 466 -17.26 16.47 -14.01
CA TYR A 466 -18.03 17.00 -12.89
C TYR A 466 -17.17 17.22 -11.64
N TYR A 467 -16.35 16.24 -11.26
CA TYR A 467 -15.45 16.33 -10.09
C TYR A 467 -14.47 17.51 -10.17
N LYS A 468 -14.01 17.88 -11.37
CA LYS A 468 -13.15 19.06 -11.56
C LYS A 468 -13.81 20.36 -11.15
N LYS A 469 -15.15 20.45 -11.29
CA LYS A 469 -15.95 21.62 -10.87
C LYS A 469 -16.10 21.63 -9.35
N LEU A 470 -16.34 20.47 -8.75
CA LEU A 470 -16.48 20.32 -7.30
C LEU A 470 -15.16 20.55 -6.56
N ILE A 471 -14.04 20.11 -7.15
CA ILE A 471 -12.72 20.13 -6.52
C ILE A 471 -11.71 20.75 -7.49
N PRO A 472 -11.69 22.10 -7.61
CA PRO A 472 -10.76 22.81 -8.50
C PRO A 472 -9.28 22.40 -8.35
N PRO A 473 -8.75 22.07 -7.15
CA PRO A 473 -7.36 21.59 -7.00
C PRO A 473 -6.99 20.36 -7.84
N LEU A 474 -7.96 19.53 -8.25
CA LEU A 474 -7.74 18.35 -9.09
C LEU A 474 -7.02 18.67 -10.40
N THR A 475 -7.32 19.82 -10.99
CA THR A 475 -6.71 20.27 -12.24
C THR A 475 -5.42 21.09 -12.05
N LYS A 476 -5.12 21.51 -10.82
CA LYS A 476 -4.02 22.43 -10.49
C LYS A 476 -2.71 21.72 -10.10
N GLY A 477 -2.65 20.39 -10.28
CA GLY A 477 -1.49 19.57 -9.93
C GLY A 477 -1.23 19.49 -8.42
N ARG A 478 -2.28 19.66 -7.59
CA ARG A 478 -2.17 19.55 -6.12
C ARG A 478 -2.07 18.09 -5.66
N TYR A 479 -2.78 17.20 -6.35
CA TYR A 479 -2.83 15.77 -6.03
C TYR A 479 -1.85 15.00 -6.92
N ARG A 480 -1.10 14.08 -6.32
CA ARG A 480 -0.15 13.21 -7.02
C ARG A 480 -0.46 11.74 -6.75
N ASN A 481 -0.58 11.37 -5.48
CA ASN A 481 -0.91 10.02 -5.04
C ASN A 481 -2.42 9.92 -4.89
N VAL A 482 -3.07 9.26 -5.84
CA VAL A 482 -4.51 9.03 -5.85
C VAL A 482 -4.80 7.57 -5.55
N MET A 483 -5.86 7.31 -4.80
CA MET A 483 -6.39 5.96 -4.59
C MET A 483 -7.84 5.91 -5.06
N ASP A 484 -8.19 4.86 -5.79
CA ASP A 484 -9.56 4.48 -6.07
C ASP A 484 -9.87 3.19 -5.32
N MET A 485 -10.71 3.28 -4.29
CA MET A 485 -10.97 2.17 -3.37
C MET A 485 -11.81 1.04 -3.99
N ASN A 486 -12.52 1.35 -5.08
CA ASN A 486 -13.35 0.42 -5.82
C ASN A 486 -13.24 0.70 -7.33
N ALA A 487 -12.12 0.33 -7.93
CA ALA A 487 -11.74 0.81 -9.25
C ALA A 487 -12.54 0.22 -10.41
N GLY A 488 -13.32 -0.85 -10.20
CA GLY A 488 -14.04 -1.54 -11.26
C GLY A 488 -13.09 -1.88 -12.43
N MET A 489 -13.39 -1.40 -13.64
CA MET A 489 -12.54 -1.61 -14.82
C MET A 489 -11.42 -0.57 -15.00
N GLY A 490 -11.17 0.30 -14.02
CA GLY A 490 -10.13 1.34 -14.05
C GLY A 490 -10.53 2.59 -14.84
N GLY A 491 -11.82 2.82 -15.10
CA GLY A 491 -12.30 3.97 -15.86
C GLY A 491 -11.98 5.32 -15.21
N PHE A 492 -11.99 5.40 -13.87
CA PHE A 492 -11.58 6.59 -13.13
C PHE A 492 -10.11 6.96 -13.41
N ALA A 493 -9.19 5.99 -13.36
CA ALA A 493 -7.78 6.23 -13.70
C ALA A 493 -7.60 6.65 -15.16
N ALA A 494 -8.34 6.04 -16.08
CA ALA A 494 -8.31 6.42 -17.49
C ALA A 494 -8.78 7.87 -17.71
N ALA A 495 -9.84 8.30 -17.03
CA ALA A 495 -10.36 9.66 -17.10
C ALA A 495 -9.40 10.73 -16.54
N LEU A 496 -8.49 10.33 -15.63
CA LEU A 496 -7.49 11.20 -15.02
C LEU A 496 -6.09 11.11 -15.64
N MET A 497 -5.87 10.23 -16.62
CA MET A 497 -4.56 9.93 -17.21
C MET A 497 -3.80 11.17 -17.74
N LYS A 498 -4.52 12.23 -18.13
CA LYS A 498 -3.92 13.48 -18.64
C LYS A 498 -3.26 14.35 -17.56
N TYR A 499 -3.52 14.08 -16.28
CA TYR A 499 -2.95 14.82 -15.16
C TYR A 499 -1.66 14.14 -14.68
N PRO A 500 -0.70 14.90 -14.12
CA PRO A 500 0.57 14.34 -13.62
C PRO A 500 0.38 13.65 -12.26
N LEU A 501 -0.56 12.70 -12.19
CA LEU A 501 -0.89 11.89 -11.02
C LEU A 501 -0.84 10.40 -11.36
N TRP A 502 -0.83 9.55 -10.35
CA TRP A 502 -1.01 8.11 -10.51
C TRP A 502 -2.13 7.62 -9.59
N VAL A 503 -2.82 6.57 -10.00
CA VAL A 503 -3.93 5.98 -9.26
C VAL A 503 -3.54 4.59 -8.78
N MET A 504 -3.60 4.36 -7.47
CA MET A 504 -3.68 3.01 -6.90
C MET A 504 -5.11 2.52 -7.12
N ASN A 505 -5.30 1.66 -8.13
CA ASN A 505 -6.61 1.10 -8.43
C ASN A 505 -6.84 -0.13 -7.56
N VAL A 506 -7.78 -0.05 -6.62
CA VAL A 506 -8.05 -1.15 -5.69
C VAL A 506 -9.30 -1.91 -6.13
N VAL A 507 -9.19 -3.23 -6.19
CA VAL A 507 -10.36 -4.12 -6.39
C VAL A 507 -10.66 -4.84 -5.06
N PRO A 508 -11.83 -4.57 -4.44
CA PRO A 508 -12.22 -5.22 -3.20
C PRO A 508 -12.17 -6.76 -3.26
N SER A 509 -11.60 -7.40 -2.24
CA SER A 509 -11.62 -8.85 -2.14
C SER A 509 -13.06 -9.35 -1.90
N GLY A 510 -13.52 -10.25 -2.77
CA GLY A 510 -14.92 -10.69 -2.81
C GLY A 510 -15.82 -9.87 -3.74
N SER A 511 -15.26 -8.99 -4.58
CA SER A 511 -16.01 -8.40 -5.70
C SER A 511 -16.62 -9.49 -6.59
N ALA A 512 -17.81 -9.24 -7.12
CA ALA A 512 -18.50 -10.17 -8.03
C ALA A 512 -17.72 -10.42 -9.33
N HIS A 513 -16.94 -9.43 -9.77
CA HIS A 513 -16.11 -9.51 -10.96
C HIS A 513 -14.65 -9.25 -10.60
N ASP A 514 -13.77 -10.19 -10.95
CA ASP A 514 -12.33 -9.99 -10.87
C ASP A 514 -11.87 -9.11 -12.03
N THR A 515 -11.76 -7.82 -11.76
CA THR A 515 -11.48 -6.78 -12.74
C THR A 515 -10.04 -6.28 -12.70
N LEU A 516 -9.22 -6.73 -11.74
CA LEU A 516 -7.86 -6.21 -11.60
C LEU A 516 -6.99 -6.57 -12.81
N GLY A 517 -7.20 -7.75 -13.42
CA GLY A 517 -6.54 -8.14 -14.66
C GLY A 517 -6.85 -7.20 -15.82
N ILE A 518 -8.09 -6.69 -15.89
CA ILE A 518 -8.53 -5.72 -16.90
C ILE A 518 -7.82 -4.39 -16.70
N ILE A 519 -7.70 -3.90 -15.45
CA ILE A 519 -6.99 -2.66 -15.12
C ILE A 519 -5.53 -2.72 -15.58
N TYR A 520 -4.88 -3.85 -15.35
CA TYR A 520 -3.51 -4.09 -15.81
C TYR A 520 -3.42 -4.20 -17.34
N GLU A 521 -4.35 -4.86 -18.02
CA GLU A 521 -4.41 -4.90 -19.49
C GLU A 521 -4.59 -3.52 -20.12
N ARG A 522 -5.23 -2.57 -19.42
CA ARG A 522 -5.30 -1.15 -19.84
C ARG A 522 -3.99 -0.37 -19.63
N GLY A 523 -3.03 -0.93 -18.90
CA GLY A 523 -1.75 -0.28 -18.59
C GLY A 523 -1.75 0.59 -17.34
N PHE A 524 -2.66 0.30 -16.39
CA PHE A 524 -2.67 0.90 -15.05
C PHE A 524 -2.17 -0.10 -14.00
N ILE A 525 -1.89 0.40 -12.80
CA ILE A 525 -1.44 -0.42 -11.65
C ILE A 525 -2.52 -0.47 -10.58
N GLY A 526 -2.51 -1.54 -9.78
CA GLY A 526 -3.50 -1.76 -8.75
C GLY A 526 -3.21 -2.96 -7.86
N THR A 527 -4.09 -3.20 -6.88
CA THR A 527 -3.97 -4.32 -5.93
C THR A 527 -5.35 -4.81 -5.49
N TYR A 528 -5.43 -6.06 -5.08
CA TYR A 528 -6.56 -6.53 -4.26
C TYR A 528 -6.45 -5.96 -2.84
N GLN A 529 -7.60 -5.74 -2.18
CA GLN A 529 -7.67 -5.37 -0.77
C GLN A 529 -9.01 -5.79 -0.15
N ASP A 530 -8.98 -6.29 1.09
CA ASP A 530 -10.16 -6.28 1.96
C ASP A 530 -10.19 -5.01 2.82
N TRP A 531 -11.17 -4.13 2.63
CA TRP A 531 -11.27 -2.89 3.41
C TRP A 531 -11.72 -3.08 4.86
N CYS A 532 -12.08 -4.30 5.26
CA CYS A 532 -12.20 -4.65 6.67
C CYS A 532 -10.84 -4.80 7.39
N GLU A 533 -9.74 -4.73 6.64
CA GLU A 533 -8.38 -4.78 7.15
C GLU A 533 -7.57 -3.56 6.69
N ALA A 534 -6.52 -3.20 7.44
CA ALA A 534 -5.71 -2.02 7.12
C ALA A 534 -4.90 -2.21 5.83
N PHE A 535 -4.77 -1.22 4.96
CA PHE A 535 -4.01 -1.29 3.71
C PHE A 535 -2.49 -1.39 3.96
N SER A 536 -1.76 -2.14 3.15
CA SER A 536 -0.30 -2.34 3.28
C SER A 536 0.51 -1.14 2.79
N THR A 537 0.33 0.00 3.46
CA THR A 537 1.02 1.27 3.19
C THR A 537 1.30 2.05 4.48
N TYR A 538 2.20 3.03 4.40
CA TYR A 538 2.48 3.98 5.48
C TYR A 538 1.33 5.00 5.66
N PRO A 539 1.14 5.56 6.86
CA PRO A 539 0.21 6.68 7.05
C PRO A 539 0.55 7.89 6.16
N ARG A 540 -0.45 8.70 5.81
CA ARG A 540 -0.31 9.95 5.03
C ARG A 540 0.35 9.73 3.66
N THR A 541 -0.12 8.72 2.95
CA THR A 541 0.38 8.34 1.62
C THR A 541 -0.38 9.04 0.49
N TYR A 542 -1.71 9.14 0.59
CA TYR A 542 -2.55 9.59 -0.52
C TYR A 542 -2.98 11.04 -0.32
N ASP A 543 -2.96 11.82 -1.41
CA ASP A 543 -3.48 13.19 -1.42
C ASP A 543 -4.99 13.22 -1.70
N PHE A 544 -5.48 12.23 -2.45
CA PHE A 544 -6.87 12.13 -2.86
C PHE A 544 -7.34 10.67 -2.84
N ILE A 545 -8.51 10.42 -2.22
CA ILE A 545 -9.14 9.10 -2.18
C ILE A 545 -10.52 9.19 -2.83
N HIS A 546 -10.81 8.26 -3.72
CA HIS A 546 -12.11 8.07 -4.33
C HIS A 546 -12.76 6.79 -3.79
N ALA A 547 -14.01 6.90 -3.36
CA ALA A 547 -14.77 5.85 -2.72
C ALA A 547 -16.15 5.74 -3.37
N ASP A 548 -16.26 4.95 -4.44
CA ASP A 548 -17.53 4.68 -5.14
C ASP A 548 -18.17 3.39 -4.61
N LYS A 549 -19.34 3.54 -3.95
CA LYS A 549 -20.16 2.46 -3.37
C LYS A 549 -19.44 1.52 -2.42
N ILE A 550 -18.29 1.95 -1.89
CA ILE A 550 -17.45 1.09 -1.05
C ILE A 550 -18.15 0.80 0.28
N PHE A 551 -18.91 1.75 0.82
CA PHE A 551 -19.57 1.60 2.11
C PHE A 551 -20.81 0.73 2.00
N SER A 552 -21.62 0.89 0.94
CA SER A 552 -22.66 -0.09 0.64
C SER A 552 -22.12 -1.50 0.41
N PHE A 553 -20.96 -1.66 -0.25
CA PHE A 553 -20.36 -2.98 -0.45
C PHE A 553 -19.95 -3.65 0.87
N TYR A 554 -19.47 -2.89 1.85
CA TYR A 554 -18.97 -3.41 3.13
C TYR A 554 -19.95 -3.32 4.30
N GLN A 555 -21.15 -2.76 4.10
CA GLN A 555 -22.10 -2.40 5.17
C GLN A 555 -22.42 -3.57 6.14
N ASP A 556 -22.44 -4.81 5.63
CA ASP A 556 -22.78 -6.02 6.39
C ASP A 556 -21.55 -6.84 6.82
N ARG A 557 -20.33 -6.43 6.42
CA ARG A 557 -19.09 -7.16 6.69
C ARG A 557 -18.25 -6.55 7.81
N CYS A 558 -18.16 -5.23 7.86
CA CYS A 558 -17.41 -4.51 8.88
C CYS A 558 -17.95 -3.11 9.16
N ASP A 559 -17.64 -2.61 10.36
CA ASP A 559 -18.08 -1.30 10.82
C ASP A 559 -17.41 -0.19 9.99
N VAL A 560 -18.25 0.65 9.38
CA VAL A 560 -17.94 1.87 8.61
C VAL A 560 -16.86 2.72 9.29
N THR A 561 -16.88 2.79 10.62
CA THR A 561 -15.93 3.55 11.44
C THR A 561 -14.49 3.11 11.20
N TYR A 562 -14.23 1.80 11.09
CA TYR A 562 -12.86 1.31 10.88
C TYR A 562 -12.36 1.53 9.45
N ILE A 563 -13.25 1.49 8.46
CA ILE A 563 -12.91 1.87 7.09
C ILE A 563 -12.52 3.35 7.05
N LEU A 564 -13.30 4.22 7.69
CA LEU A 564 -13.00 5.65 7.77
C LEU A 564 -11.69 5.93 8.53
N LEU A 565 -11.42 5.24 9.65
CA LEU A 565 -10.16 5.36 10.38
C LEU A 565 -8.95 4.91 9.54
N GLU A 566 -9.10 3.86 8.73
CA GLU A 566 -8.06 3.46 7.78
C GLU A 566 -7.86 4.50 6.68
N MET A 567 -8.94 5.08 6.14
CA MET A 567 -8.87 6.20 5.19
C MET A 567 -8.15 7.39 5.81
N ASP A 568 -8.47 7.76 7.07
CA ASP A 568 -7.78 8.84 7.79
C ASP A 568 -6.30 8.56 7.98
N ARG A 569 -5.93 7.33 8.34
CA ARG A 569 -4.53 6.94 8.51
C ARG A 569 -3.74 7.16 7.21
N ILE A 570 -4.27 6.71 6.07
CA ILE A 570 -3.54 6.76 4.78
C ILE A 570 -3.68 8.10 4.05
N LEU A 571 -4.66 8.93 4.40
CA LEU A 571 -4.86 10.26 3.81
C LEU A 571 -3.92 11.29 4.45
N ARG A 572 -3.29 12.12 3.61
CA ARG A 572 -2.45 13.23 4.07
C ARG A 572 -3.28 14.32 4.78
N PRO A 573 -2.67 15.09 5.70
CA PRO A 573 -3.26 16.35 6.15
C PRO A 573 -3.68 17.21 4.95
N GLU A 574 -4.87 17.81 5.00
CA GLU A 574 -5.47 18.56 3.88
C GLU A 574 -5.77 17.73 2.62
N GLY A 575 -5.66 16.40 2.72
CA GLY A 575 -6.10 15.48 1.68
C GLY A 575 -7.61 15.51 1.49
N THR A 576 -8.04 15.16 0.28
CA THR A 576 -9.45 15.25 -0.13
C THR A 576 -10.02 13.87 -0.43
N VAL A 577 -11.30 13.68 -0.11
CA VAL A 577 -12.01 12.43 -0.39
C VAL A 577 -13.31 12.74 -1.14
N ILE A 578 -13.60 11.94 -2.16
CA ILE A 578 -14.93 11.86 -2.76
C ILE A 578 -15.55 10.54 -2.34
N PHE A 579 -16.69 10.62 -1.68
CA PHE A 579 -17.58 9.49 -1.46
C PHE A 579 -18.74 9.60 -2.43
N ARG A 580 -19.05 8.50 -3.10
CA ARG A 580 -20.24 8.38 -3.94
C ARG A 580 -21.05 7.20 -3.46
N ASP A 581 -22.23 7.46 -2.93
CA ASP A 581 -23.09 6.43 -2.35
C ASP A 581 -24.53 6.93 -2.19
N THR A 582 -25.42 6.12 -1.61
CA THR A 582 -26.79 6.56 -1.28
C THR A 582 -26.78 7.63 -0.18
N VAL A 583 -27.81 8.48 -0.15
CA VAL A 583 -27.90 9.58 0.83
C VAL A 583 -27.78 9.10 2.27
N GLU A 584 -28.40 7.97 2.61
CA GLU A 584 -28.40 7.40 3.95
C GLU A 584 -26.98 7.03 4.41
N VAL A 585 -26.19 6.45 3.50
CA VAL A 585 -24.79 6.10 3.75
C VAL A 585 -23.95 7.36 3.90
N LEU A 586 -24.15 8.37 3.05
CA LEU A 586 -23.38 9.61 3.10
C LEU A 586 -23.66 10.42 4.37
N VAL A 587 -24.91 10.48 4.85
CA VAL A 587 -25.25 11.14 6.12
C VAL A 587 -24.55 10.46 7.30
N LYS A 588 -24.49 9.11 7.31
CA LYS A 588 -23.75 8.35 8.31
C LYS A 588 -22.24 8.64 8.25
N ILE A 589 -21.65 8.67 7.05
CA ILE A 589 -20.24 9.03 6.85
C ILE A 589 -19.97 10.46 7.32
N GLN A 590 -20.86 11.41 6.99
CA GLN A 590 -20.73 12.80 7.41
C GLN A 590 -20.66 12.92 8.93
N SER A 591 -21.61 12.31 9.64
CA SER A 591 -21.67 12.31 11.11
C SER A 591 -20.39 11.78 11.77
N ILE A 592 -19.81 10.69 11.24
CA ILE A 592 -18.55 10.12 11.77
C ILE A 592 -17.36 11.03 11.44
N THR A 593 -17.27 11.51 10.19
CA THR A 593 -16.13 12.31 9.71
C THR A 593 -16.04 13.69 10.38
N GLU A 594 -17.16 14.28 10.81
CA GLU A 594 -17.18 15.46 11.67
C GLU A 594 -16.42 15.22 12.99
N GLY A 595 -16.66 14.07 13.62
CA GLY A 595 -15.93 13.61 14.81
C GLY A 595 -14.43 13.33 14.58
N MET A 596 -14.05 13.10 13.32
CA MET A 596 -12.67 12.87 12.86
C MET A 596 -11.92 14.16 12.46
N ARG A 597 -12.53 15.33 12.67
CA ARG A 597 -11.97 16.64 12.26
C ARG A 597 -11.87 16.79 10.74
N TRP A 598 -12.82 16.23 10.00
CA TRP A 598 -12.93 16.48 8.56
C TRP A 598 -13.98 17.56 8.32
N LYS A 599 -13.82 18.31 7.23
CA LYS A 599 -14.83 19.22 6.72
C LYS A 599 -15.48 18.57 5.51
N SER A 600 -16.79 18.36 5.55
CA SER A 600 -17.51 17.63 4.50
C SER A 600 -18.75 18.37 4.04
N GLN A 601 -19.11 18.16 2.78
CA GLN A 601 -20.31 18.71 2.16
C GLN A 601 -20.91 17.69 1.20
N ILE A 602 -22.21 17.45 1.32
CA ILE A 602 -22.98 16.65 0.36
C ILE A 602 -23.35 17.55 -0.83
N MET A 603 -23.11 17.04 -2.03
CA MET A 603 -23.31 17.65 -3.33
C MET A 603 -24.25 16.77 -4.15
N ASP A 604 -24.94 17.38 -5.10
CA ASP A 604 -25.77 16.64 -6.04
C ASP A 604 -24.93 15.79 -6.99
N HIS A 605 -25.56 14.71 -7.46
CA HIS A 605 -25.07 13.89 -8.56
C HIS A 605 -24.94 14.73 -9.84
N GLU A 606 -24.03 14.33 -10.74
CA GLU A 606 -23.87 14.95 -12.06
C GLU A 606 -25.15 14.96 -12.93
N SER A 607 -26.17 14.16 -12.60
CA SER A 607 -27.45 14.07 -13.30
C SER A 607 -28.53 14.96 -12.68
N GLY A 608 -28.24 15.61 -11.54
CA GLY A 608 -29.11 16.55 -10.86
C GLY A 608 -29.57 16.11 -9.47
N PRO A 609 -30.41 16.94 -8.82
CA PRO A 609 -30.79 16.79 -7.42
C PRO A 609 -31.76 15.64 -7.13
N PHE A 610 -32.42 15.08 -8.14
CA PHE A 610 -33.40 14.00 -7.95
C PHE A 610 -32.78 12.59 -8.01
N ASN A 611 -31.48 12.48 -8.28
CA ASN A 611 -30.80 11.20 -8.23
C ASN A 611 -30.65 10.73 -6.77
N PRO A 612 -30.99 9.48 -6.43
CA PRO A 612 -30.83 8.93 -5.08
C PRO A 612 -29.36 8.73 -4.67
N GLU A 613 -28.45 8.54 -5.62
CA GLU A 613 -27.02 8.60 -5.35
C GLU A 613 -26.57 10.05 -5.25
N LYS A 614 -25.67 10.33 -4.32
CA LYS A 614 -25.10 11.66 -4.10
C LYS A 614 -23.58 11.58 -4.01
N ILE A 615 -22.96 12.75 -3.90
CA ILE A 615 -21.51 12.88 -3.75
C ILE A 615 -21.23 13.63 -2.46
N LEU A 616 -20.45 13.06 -1.55
CA LEU A 616 -19.91 13.79 -0.40
C LEU A 616 -18.45 14.11 -0.67
N VAL A 617 -18.12 15.40 -0.67
CA VAL A 617 -16.74 15.88 -0.75
C VAL A 617 -16.27 16.18 0.67
N ALA A 618 -15.17 15.56 1.08
CA ALA A 618 -14.57 15.78 2.39
C ALA A 618 -13.11 16.20 2.30
N VAL A 619 -12.66 17.04 3.22
CA VAL A 619 -11.28 17.47 3.36
C VAL A 619 -10.83 17.26 4.79
N LYS A 620 -9.78 16.47 4.97
CA LYS A 620 -9.15 16.25 6.28
C LYS A 620 -8.47 17.54 6.74
N THR A 621 -8.76 18.00 7.95
CA THR A 621 -8.11 19.22 8.45
C THR A 621 -6.62 19.01 8.70
N TYR A 622 -5.84 20.09 8.59
CA TYR A 622 -4.43 20.07 8.96
C TYR A 622 -4.27 20.00 10.49
N TRP A 623 -3.54 19.00 10.98
CA TRP A 623 -3.09 18.93 12.36
C TRP A 623 -1.88 17.98 12.49
N THR A 624 -1.03 18.21 13.49
CA THR A 624 0.14 17.39 13.80
C THR A 624 0.14 16.99 15.28
N GLY A 625 0.82 15.90 15.62
CA GLY A 625 1.05 15.52 17.01
C GLY A 625 1.92 16.54 17.75
N GLN A 626 1.74 16.65 19.06
CA GLN A 626 2.58 17.47 19.94
C GLN A 626 3.79 16.65 20.42
N PRO A 627 5.01 17.21 20.43
CA PRO A 627 6.18 16.51 20.96
C PRO A 627 5.97 16.22 22.45
N THR A 628 6.34 15.02 22.90
CA THR A 628 6.37 14.75 24.35
C THR A 628 7.55 15.47 25.01
N GLN A 629 7.43 15.84 26.29
CA GLN A 629 8.45 16.58 27.06
C GLN A 629 9.86 15.93 27.03
N LYS A 630 9.94 14.60 26.85
CA LYS A 630 11.20 13.84 26.65
C LYS A 630 11.86 14.12 25.29
N GLN A 631 11.07 14.34 24.25
CA GLN A 631 11.53 14.64 22.88
C GLN A 631 12.06 16.08 22.76
N PHE A 632 11.49 17.00 23.54
CA PHE A 632 12.04 18.37 23.67
C PHE A 632 13.47 18.37 24.22
N ARG A 633 13.81 17.48 25.17
CA ARG A 633 15.17 17.40 25.72
C ARG A 633 16.21 16.92 24.69
N LEU A 634 15.86 15.93 23.84
CA LEU A 634 16.75 15.51 22.75
C LEU A 634 16.88 16.57 21.64
N CYS A 635 15.82 17.30 21.30
CA CYS A 635 15.90 18.39 20.31
C CYS A 635 16.73 19.59 20.79
N MET A 636 16.81 19.84 22.11
CA MET A 636 17.59 20.95 22.68
C MET A 636 19.07 20.60 22.86
N MET A 637 19.42 19.31 22.90
CA MET A 637 20.81 18.87 22.85
C MET A 637 21.25 18.80 21.37
N GLY A 638 21.50 19.97 20.77
CA GLY A 638 22.17 20.04 19.48
C GLY A 638 23.46 19.22 19.51
N SER A 639 23.68 18.41 18.48
CA SER A 639 24.92 17.64 18.32
C SER A 639 26.14 18.58 18.49
N PRO A 640 27.14 18.22 19.30
CA PRO A 640 28.33 19.05 19.41
C PRO A 640 29.02 19.14 18.04
N PRO A 641 29.60 20.30 17.67
CA PRO A 641 30.26 20.44 16.38
C PRO A 641 31.47 19.50 16.34
N MET A 642 31.53 18.61 15.35
CA MET A 642 32.75 17.87 15.04
C MET A 642 33.82 18.87 14.61
N ARG A 643 34.82 19.05 15.49
CA ARG A 643 36.06 19.75 15.18
C ARG A 643 36.77 18.98 14.07
N LYS A 644 37.03 19.64 12.93
CA LYS A 644 38.00 19.18 11.95
C LYS A 644 39.39 19.38 12.55
N GLU A 645 40.10 18.29 12.82
CA GLU A 645 41.54 18.32 12.99
C GLU A 645 42.13 17.30 12.01
N GLY A 646 42.71 17.82 10.94
CA GLY A 646 43.66 17.09 10.13
C GLY A 646 45.03 17.70 10.38
N THR A 647 45.97 16.92 10.91
CA THR A 647 47.39 16.95 10.51
C THR A 647 48.13 15.76 11.11
N ARG A 648 48.94 15.09 10.28
CA ARG A 648 50.10 14.29 10.73
C ARG A 648 51.09 15.20 11.45
N ILE A 649 51.82 14.68 12.44
CA ILE A 649 53.30 14.66 12.54
C ILE A 649 53.73 14.02 13.87
N ASN A 650 54.89 13.38 13.81
CA ASN A 650 55.63 12.58 14.80
C ASN A 650 56.09 13.30 16.08
N ASN A 651 56.35 12.46 17.10
CA ASN A 651 57.45 12.49 18.09
C ASN A 651 57.50 13.52 19.23
N ARG A 652 57.68 12.93 20.42
CA ARG A 652 58.57 13.27 21.57
C ARG A 652 58.22 14.38 22.58
N GLU A 653 58.19 13.92 23.83
CA GLU A 653 58.80 14.45 25.07
C GLU A 653 58.20 15.66 25.81
N GLU A 654 58.06 15.42 27.14
CA GLU A 654 58.15 16.34 28.29
C GLU A 654 57.09 17.43 28.49
N ALA A 655 56.89 18.01 29.67
CA ALA A 655 56.79 17.58 31.06
C ALA A 655 56.27 18.82 31.85
N LEU A 656 55.82 18.59 33.08
CA LEU A 656 55.67 19.54 34.21
C LEU A 656 54.45 20.51 34.29
N HIS A 657 53.61 20.20 35.30
CA HIS A 657 53.25 21.01 36.49
C HIS A 657 52.80 22.47 36.33
N VAL A 658 51.68 22.82 36.99
CA VAL A 658 51.62 23.78 38.12
C VAL A 658 50.28 23.61 38.87
N LEU A 659 50.38 23.74 40.19
CA LEU A 659 49.43 23.48 41.27
C LEU A 659 48.36 24.58 41.48
N ALA A 660 47.16 24.13 41.91
CA ALA A 660 46.23 24.58 42.98
C ALA A 660 46.51 25.87 43.81
N PRO A 661 45.64 26.29 44.77
CA PRO A 661 44.16 26.24 44.95
C PRO A 661 43.59 27.59 45.49
N LEU A 662 42.30 27.67 45.90
CA LEU A 662 41.87 28.32 47.16
C LEU A 662 40.38 28.09 47.49
N ASP A 663 40.14 27.94 48.80
CA ASP A 663 38.99 27.41 49.56
C ASP A 663 37.89 28.42 49.97
N ALA A 664 36.72 27.86 50.39
CA ALA A 664 35.92 28.15 51.61
C ALA A 664 34.39 27.96 51.34
N ALA A 665 33.73 26.88 51.78
CA ALA A 665 33.09 26.62 53.10
C ALA A 665 31.82 27.48 53.35
N ALA A 666 30.66 27.05 53.86
CA ALA A 666 30.01 25.80 54.33
C ALA A 666 28.47 26.06 54.21
N GLU A 667 27.52 25.12 54.17
CA GLU A 667 26.96 24.38 55.32
C GLU A 667 25.82 23.42 54.88
N THR A 668 25.62 22.35 55.65
CA THR A 668 24.46 21.41 55.75
C THR A 668 24.26 20.25 54.74
N THR A 669 24.89 19.12 55.10
CA THR A 669 24.44 17.70 55.11
C THR A 669 22.90 17.53 55.16
N GLU A 670 22.20 16.57 54.57
CA GLU A 670 22.45 15.12 54.42
C GLU A 670 21.35 14.48 53.52
N ARG A 671 21.70 14.01 52.32
CA ARG A 671 21.00 12.98 51.49
C ARG A 671 21.60 13.04 50.09
N LEU A 672 22.49 12.11 49.73
CA LEU A 672 22.73 11.60 48.36
C LEU A 672 24.06 10.80 48.30
N GLU A 673 24.17 9.74 49.08
CA GLU A 673 25.05 8.61 48.74
C GLU A 673 24.17 7.42 48.37
N TYR A 674 23.59 7.43 47.16
CA TYR A 674 23.05 6.21 46.54
C TYR A 674 22.90 6.29 45.00
N GLN A 675 23.59 7.20 44.31
CA GLN A 675 23.44 7.36 42.85
C GLN A 675 24.74 7.38 42.04
N SER A 676 25.90 7.21 42.65
CA SER A 676 27.19 7.23 41.91
C SER A 676 27.68 5.82 41.49
N MET A 677 27.27 4.74 42.17
CA MET A 677 27.71 3.38 41.83
C MET A 677 26.82 2.61 40.83
N ALA A 678 25.65 3.15 40.47
CA ALA A 678 24.72 2.46 39.54
C ALA A 678 24.98 2.76 38.05
N CYS A 679 25.70 3.84 37.71
CA CYS A 679 25.97 4.20 36.30
C CYS A 679 27.18 3.48 35.69
N SER A 680 28.15 3.05 36.50
CA SER A 680 29.34 2.35 36.02
C SER A 680 29.08 0.87 35.76
N HIS A 681 28.15 0.24 36.49
CA HIS A 681 27.77 -1.16 36.26
C HIS A 681 26.87 -1.35 35.02
N GLN A 682 26.02 -0.39 34.65
CA GLN A 682 25.20 -0.47 33.43
C GLN A 682 26.03 -0.27 32.14
N ALA A 683 27.07 0.56 32.18
CA ALA A 683 27.97 0.74 31.04
C ALA A 683 28.83 -0.51 30.78
N LEU A 684 29.32 -1.17 31.83
CA LEU A 684 30.07 -2.42 31.70
C LEU A 684 29.18 -3.58 31.21
N PHE A 685 27.93 -3.66 31.69
CA PHE A 685 26.96 -4.66 31.23
C PHE A 685 26.55 -4.44 29.76
N ALA A 686 26.45 -3.20 29.31
CA ALA A 686 26.16 -2.87 27.91
C ALA A 686 27.34 -3.21 26.98
N LEU A 687 28.58 -2.98 27.41
CA LEU A 687 29.79 -3.35 26.65
C LEU A 687 30.01 -4.87 26.61
N MET A 688 29.77 -5.58 27.71
CA MET A 688 29.83 -7.04 27.73
C MET A 688 28.71 -7.68 26.90
N ASN A 689 27.49 -7.13 26.91
CA ASN A 689 26.41 -7.60 26.05
C ASN A 689 26.68 -7.32 24.56
N ALA A 690 27.29 -6.19 24.22
CA ALA A 690 27.66 -5.88 22.84
C ALA A 690 28.78 -6.79 22.32
N GLN A 691 29.76 -7.14 23.16
CA GLN A 691 30.79 -8.12 22.80
C GLN A 691 30.24 -9.56 22.72
N VAL A 692 29.30 -9.93 23.58
CA VAL A 692 28.63 -11.24 23.49
C VAL A 692 27.73 -11.32 22.27
N GLU A 693 26.98 -10.26 21.91
CA GLU A 693 26.21 -10.23 20.66
C GLU A 693 27.09 -10.30 19.41
N PHE A 694 28.25 -9.63 19.41
CA PHE A 694 29.22 -9.70 18.31
C PHE A 694 29.86 -11.09 18.17
N VAL A 695 30.24 -11.74 19.27
CA VAL A 695 30.77 -13.11 19.27
C VAL A 695 29.66 -14.13 18.92
N THR A 696 28.41 -13.88 19.31
CA THR A 696 27.27 -14.72 18.92
C THR A 696 26.96 -14.56 17.42
N GLN A 697 27.16 -13.37 16.84
CA GLN A 697 27.06 -13.14 15.39
C GLN A 697 28.16 -13.87 14.60
N LEU A 698 29.41 -13.82 15.07
CA LEU A 698 30.53 -14.55 14.47
C LEU A 698 30.35 -16.09 14.54
N LEU A 699 29.82 -16.60 15.66
CA LEU A 699 29.49 -18.04 15.77
C LEU A 699 28.26 -18.44 14.94
N GLN A 700 27.40 -17.49 14.57
CA GLN A 700 26.23 -17.72 13.73
C GLN A 700 26.60 -17.78 12.23
N GLU A 701 27.70 -17.14 11.84
CA GLU A 701 28.32 -17.28 10.51
C GLU A 701 29.06 -18.62 10.36
N GLU A 702 29.71 -19.16 11.41
CA GLU A 702 30.33 -20.49 11.35
C GLU A 702 29.33 -21.66 11.40
N SER A 703 28.15 -21.50 12.02
CA SER A 703 27.12 -22.56 12.07
C SER A 703 26.39 -22.82 10.74
N GLN A 704 26.62 -22.00 9.69
CA GLN A 704 26.08 -22.24 8.35
C GLN A 704 26.96 -23.16 7.49
N CYS A 705 28.13 -23.59 8.00
CA CYS A 705 29.06 -24.49 7.28
C CYS A 705 29.09 -25.96 7.77
N LEU A 706 28.26 -26.36 8.74
CA LEU A 706 28.23 -27.74 9.25
C LEU A 706 26.80 -28.24 9.42
N ASP A 707 26.17 -28.61 8.30
CA ASP A 707 25.05 -29.55 8.28
C ASP A 707 25.12 -30.37 6.97
N LEU A 708 26.15 -31.22 6.91
CA LEU A 708 26.21 -32.33 5.97
C LEU A 708 26.38 -33.62 6.78
N VAL A 709 25.57 -34.61 6.40
CA VAL A 709 25.58 -36.03 6.78
C VAL A 709 24.67 -36.42 7.96
N TYR A 710 23.54 -37.03 7.60
CA TYR A 710 22.90 -38.07 8.41
C TYR A 710 22.50 -39.25 7.53
N LEU A 711 23.04 -40.43 7.87
CA LEU A 711 22.41 -41.76 7.85
C LEU A 711 23.31 -42.72 8.67
N PRO A 712 22.79 -43.85 9.21
CA PRO A 712 22.79 -44.14 10.65
C PRO A 712 23.76 -45.28 11.02
N LEU A 713 24.11 -45.43 12.31
CA LEU A 713 24.37 -46.72 12.99
C LEU A 713 24.62 -46.56 14.52
N ALA A 714 24.08 -47.54 15.26
CA ALA A 714 24.02 -47.88 16.68
C ALA A 714 25.13 -47.46 17.71
N SER A 715 24.67 -47.02 18.91
CA SER A 715 25.05 -47.41 20.31
C SER A 715 26.52 -47.35 20.82
N PRO A 716 26.85 -47.31 22.14
CA PRO A 716 26.37 -46.50 23.28
C PRO A 716 27.56 -45.88 24.07
N HIS A 717 27.69 -44.54 24.19
CA HIS A 717 28.61 -43.94 25.19
C HIS A 717 28.13 -42.55 25.59
N LEU A 718 27.23 -42.50 26.57
CA LEU A 718 26.67 -41.27 27.12
C LEU A 718 26.72 -41.36 28.65
N GLN A 719 27.93 -41.20 29.22
CA GLN A 719 28.10 -41.12 30.67
C GLN A 719 29.32 -40.31 31.17
N VAL A 720 29.91 -39.42 30.36
CA VAL A 720 31.10 -38.65 30.81
C VAL A 720 30.94 -37.12 30.69
N ILE A 721 29.96 -36.59 29.95
CA ILE A 721 29.87 -35.13 29.71
C ILE A 721 28.95 -34.40 30.72
N TYR A 722 28.33 -35.11 31.67
CA TYR A 722 27.51 -34.49 32.73
C TYR A 722 28.29 -34.13 34.02
N ALA A 723 29.60 -34.42 34.08
CA ALA A 723 30.42 -34.24 35.30
C ALA A 723 31.40 -33.04 35.27
N MET A 724 31.45 -32.24 34.20
CA MET A 724 32.34 -31.05 34.11
C MET A 724 31.60 -29.70 34.17
N ARG A 725 30.37 -29.69 34.74
CA ARG A 725 29.55 -28.46 34.86
C ARG A 725 29.43 -27.90 36.28
N GLN A 726 30.31 -28.32 37.20
CA GLN A 726 30.32 -27.92 38.61
C GLN A 726 31.76 -27.78 39.16
N SER A 727 32.55 -26.86 38.60
CA SER A 727 33.72 -26.28 39.29
C SER A 727 34.20 -25.04 38.55
N ILE A 728 33.87 -23.88 39.12
CA ILE A 728 34.69 -22.67 39.30
C ILE A 728 33.71 -21.52 39.53
N TYR A 729 33.40 -21.34 40.81
CA TYR A 729 32.79 -20.16 41.40
C TYR A 729 33.89 -19.48 42.21
N VAL A 730 33.91 -18.15 42.23
CA VAL A 730 34.58 -17.28 43.23
C VAL A 730 36.11 -17.15 43.15
N LYS A 731 36.55 -15.99 42.66
CA LYS A 731 37.52 -15.10 43.35
C LYS A 731 37.55 -13.76 42.60
N LEU A 732 37.06 -12.69 43.23
CA LEU A 732 37.60 -11.33 43.16
C LEU A 732 36.71 -10.36 43.97
N ALA A 733 37.26 -9.90 45.09
CA ALA A 733 37.14 -8.55 45.68
C ALA A 733 38.03 -8.51 46.94
N PRO A 734 38.51 -7.35 47.43
CA PRO A 734 38.79 -6.09 46.73
C PRO A 734 40.15 -5.45 47.14
N GLN A 735 40.68 -4.56 46.29
CA GLN A 735 41.37 -3.31 46.67
C GLN A 735 41.07 -2.26 45.61
#